data_AF-A0A859FF06-F1
#
_entry.id   AF-A0A859FF06-F1
#
_cell.length_a   1.000
_cell.length_b   1.000
_cell.length_c   1.000
_cell.angle_alpha   90.00
_cell.angle_beta   90.00
_cell.angle_gamma   90.00
#
_symmetry.space_group_name_H-M   'P 1'
#
loop_
_entity.id
_entity.type
_entity.pdbx_description
1 polymer ?
#
loop_
_entity_poly.entity_id
_entity_poly.type
_entity_poly.pdbx_seq_one_letter_code
_entity_poly.pdbx_strand_id
1 'polypeptide(L)'
;MSTKTFTLTAEEQNRLRKLTRKKEITEFEIAFCGHFSAGKSTILNAFLGAEVLPTSPLPTSANIIRMKNGPVKLELTGENGQELQSFTGTIPWDQVKDWGRDGATIDSITIDIPLPFLGEHGVIVDTPGVDSTDKNHAKMTTEQLFTTDAIVYVMDYNHVQSETNLHFLRELSKASKPIFIVINQIDKHDDAELSIEEFQAQVEATLEAWRIHYVELFMTSMREAHHPLNQYDAFSSRLKGILANSEAFLDGSYKRLQKGFYETLRDRISKDAENAREDIREKAEERGFDRESLEELQTLYEKEEKTRNYVEVLEEEYEDATERLYKNVHVFPYQTTELVKQYMESTASSFKVGMLFSKKKTLEEREKRRELLKIDVQDNIKSQLLYHLEAFFRTWPRHSLTNEARFDEALQELNMTLEDDFLDKHVKSGQKNNDYIYLLTKQVNDAIIREMKRLASRVVDIYIAGVKEPKQAELERINAQLANLAELKELRQAMDDIATYEQQQLEEVKEFNPKGTFDELREMWRKGYTYDDVSDATIFDSLTVSQAPEEVKEEKVRRAEKTFDEAEAAEWVEQIHALIPDIQAKAILEREADLITKAVDRFESRSFTISLFGAFSAGKSSFANALLGDNMMPVSPHPTTATVTIVQAPTDEYAHGTAVVRFKSRTALSEEITSVANSIRTSLTIDSIPKWNANEAGNSIRQKATIDYLRVIQTSLREREELIDATKLTTIDSLSDYVANEYVACFIEDVTIYYDAPLTRKGIILIDTPGVNSIHGRHTNLAFKQMAQSDAIFYLTYYNHSFSKSDQYFLQQVNQVNEEFSTDKLFFVVNASDLAASKHELTSVMDHVQDQLKQNGFKKPRVHQVSSKEGLKKKQGLESEDVSFERFEETFYEETYEELNLLGISVIKERVEQTLRTVSSYIDAQHVSVEEKAAFKNKQTIASNKLVEVEEISLRHVARDAKRELEQLSLYLRKRMSVVLYDYYADAINVSVLSDNDRKGLQMQLTKAIEDWSALGEQFLKQELAAMSVRLDYAVQRIFREWAESYEESLKEILPSLLFEHPSYQLQANIEADIPPFIEDATAYKSYIKSKRAFFEEDESSKLKDQLVSDALEKAVSVVAEAERELSKHVDARLKEMDQHVRHAFKDALTYEQHRYETLTDGSDADLLALYGKLKEAIKETK
;
A
#
# COMPACT_ATOMS: atom_id res chain seq x y z
N MET A 1 3.07 47.16 1.88
CA MET A 1 3.61 47.05 3.25
C MET A 1 5.15 47.10 3.22
N SER A 2 5.80 47.53 4.32
CA SER A 2 7.26 47.66 4.48
C SER A 2 7.99 46.30 4.42
N THR A 3 9.14 46.23 3.74
CA THR A 3 10.05 45.06 3.66
C THR A 3 10.42 44.53 5.04
N LYS A 4 9.97 43.32 5.39
CA LYS A 4 10.37 42.59 6.61
C LYS A 4 11.45 41.56 6.25
N THR A 5 12.60 41.62 6.92
CA THR A 5 13.66 40.59 6.90
C THR A 5 13.14 39.25 7.40
N PHE A 6 13.74 38.15 6.93
CA PHE A 6 13.38 36.80 7.33
C PHE A 6 13.50 36.60 8.82
N THR A 7 12.42 36.11 9.40
CA THR A 7 12.33 35.84 10.82
C THR A 7 12.07 34.36 11.02
N LEU A 8 13.01 33.70 11.72
CA LEU A 8 12.79 32.35 12.22
C LEU A 8 11.50 32.33 13.06
N THR A 9 10.69 31.29 12.93
CA THR A 9 9.52 31.11 13.78
C THR A 9 9.95 30.91 15.22
N ALA A 10 9.01 31.10 16.14
CA ALA A 10 9.22 30.74 17.54
C ALA A 10 9.73 29.30 17.68
N GLU A 11 9.21 28.34 16.91
CA GLU A 11 9.63 26.92 16.96
C GLU A 11 11.08 26.72 16.51
N GLU A 12 11.52 27.38 15.44
CA GLU A 12 12.89 27.27 14.93
C GLU A 12 13.90 28.02 15.78
N GLN A 13 13.52 29.21 16.25
CA GLN A 13 14.29 29.91 17.26
C GLN A 13 14.40 29.03 18.51
N ASN A 14 13.33 28.33 18.90
CA ASN A 14 13.34 27.39 20.01
C ASN A 14 14.28 26.21 19.73
N ARG A 15 14.24 25.58 18.55
CA ARG A 15 15.15 24.48 18.19
C ARG A 15 16.63 24.92 18.16
N LEU A 16 16.92 26.10 17.61
CA LEU A 16 18.27 26.69 17.65
C LEU A 16 18.70 27.01 19.09
N ARG A 17 17.79 27.53 19.92
CA ARG A 17 18.03 27.78 21.35
C ARG A 17 18.26 26.48 22.10
N LYS A 18 17.44 25.43 21.89
CA LYS A 18 17.57 24.10 22.49
C LYS A 18 18.93 23.50 22.15
N LEU A 19 19.33 23.59 20.90
CA LEU A 19 20.64 23.15 20.43
C LEU A 19 21.78 23.93 21.10
N THR A 20 21.69 25.26 21.12
CA THR A 20 22.71 26.12 21.75
C THR A 20 22.80 25.86 23.25
N ARG A 21 21.66 25.75 23.93
CA ARG A 21 21.51 25.40 25.34
C ARG A 21 22.08 24.01 25.65
N LYS A 22 21.93 23.04 24.74
CA LYS A 22 22.53 21.72 24.89
C LYS A 22 24.07 21.78 24.97
N LYS A 23 24.70 22.74 24.29
CA LYS A 23 26.15 23.00 24.45
C LYS A 23 26.53 23.51 25.84
N GLU A 24 25.62 24.24 26.48
CA GLU A 24 25.84 24.91 27.78
C GLU A 24 25.55 23.99 28.97
N ILE A 25 24.54 23.11 28.86
CA ILE A 25 24.08 22.23 29.94
C ILE A 25 25.03 21.06 30.22
N THR A 26 25.90 20.67 29.27
CA THR A 26 26.84 19.55 29.41
C THR A 26 26.16 18.22 29.84
N GLU A 27 24.97 17.93 29.32
CA GLU A 27 24.26 16.68 29.55
C GLU A 27 24.43 15.71 28.39
N PHE A 28 24.59 14.43 28.72
CA PHE A 28 24.63 13.31 27.79
C PHE A 28 23.37 12.46 27.94
N GLU A 29 22.48 12.57 26.96
CA GLU A 29 21.15 11.98 26.98
C GLU A 29 21.10 10.66 26.21
N ILE A 30 20.65 9.61 26.89
CA ILE A 30 20.26 8.34 26.26
C ILE A 30 18.74 8.23 26.29
N ALA A 31 18.10 8.23 25.11
CA ALA A 31 16.67 8.01 25.01
C ALA A 31 16.32 6.54 24.79
N PHE A 32 15.33 6.05 25.51
CA PHE A 32 14.69 4.77 25.26
C PHE A 32 13.53 4.99 24.28
N CYS A 33 13.62 4.32 23.14
CA CYS A 33 12.71 4.39 22.01
C CYS A 33 12.34 2.98 21.56
N GLY A 34 11.39 2.83 20.66
CA GLY A 34 10.93 1.51 20.23
C GLY A 34 9.47 1.48 19.89
N HIS A 35 9.06 0.43 19.19
CA HIS A 35 7.66 0.22 18.85
C HIS A 35 6.80 0.24 20.10
N PHE A 36 5.58 0.65 19.87
CA PHE A 36 4.55 0.62 20.87
C PHE A 36 4.37 -0.82 21.42
N SER A 37 4.11 -0.96 22.73
CA SER A 37 4.06 -2.25 23.45
C SER A 37 5.33 -3.12 23.47
N ALA A 38 6.48 -2.62 22.98
CA ALA A 38 7.76 -3.35 23.05
C ALA A 38 8.33 -3.53 24.48
N GLY A 39 7.67 -2.96 25.50
CA GLY A 39 8.06 -3.08 26.92
C GLY A 39 9.20 -2.16 27.36
N LYS A 40 9.33 -0.98 26.74
CA LYS A 40 10.31 0.09 27.09
C LYS A 40 10.26 0.48 28.57
N SER A 41 9.10 0.94 29.04
CA SER A 41 8.92 1.41 30.43
C SER A 41 9.07 0.25 31.43
N THR A 42 8.74 -0.99 31.02
CA THR A 42 9.00 -2.20 31.83
C THR A 42 10.50 -2.46 32.00
N ILE A 43 11.27 -2.38 30.92
CA ILE A 43 12.74 -2.51 30.97
C ILE A 43 13.35 -1.37 31.78
N LEU A 44 12.87 -0.14 31.62
CA LEU A 44 13.35 1.01 32.39
C LEU A 44 13.07 0.85 33.88
N ASN A 45 11.87 0.42 34.27
CA ASN A 45 11.54 0.15 35.68
C ASN A 45 12.45 -0.92 36.27
N ALA A 46 12.73 -2.00 35.52
CA ALA A 46 13.70 -3.00 35.93
C ALA A 46 15.11 -2.40 36.04
N PHE A 47 15.53 -1.59 35.06
CA PHE A 47 16.86 -0.95 35.01
C PHE A 47 17.11 -0.01 36.19
N LEU A 48 16.05 0.64 36.68
CA LEU A 48 16.07 1.49 37.87
C LEU A 48 15.96 0.68 39.17
N GLY A 49 15.49 -0.56 39.12
CA GLY A 49 15.20 -1.38 40.29
C GLY A 49 13.90 -1.01 41.03
N ALA A 50 13.00 -0.24 40.40
CA ALA A 50 11.74 0.21 40.99
C ALA A 50 10.66 0.52 39.92
N GLU A 51 9.38 0.30 40.24
CA GLU A 51 8.26 0.65 39.35
C GLU A 51 7.92 2.15 39.40
N VAL A 52 8.71 2.93 38.67
CA VAL A 52 8.65 4.40 38.66
C VAL A 52 7.84 4.94 37.48
N LEU A 53 7.90 4.29 36.32
CA LEU A 53 7.29 4.72 35.06
C LEU A 53 5.97 3.97 34.77
N PRO A 54 4.98 4.60 34.12
CA PRO A 54 3.75 3.93 33.73
C PRO A 54 3.98 2.89 32.63
N THR A 55 3.40 1.70 32.79
CA THR A 55 3.38 0.63 31.78
C THR A 55 1.97 0.47 31.23
N SER A 56 1.80 0.44 29.90
CA SER A 56 0.60 -0.05 29.24
C SER A 56 0.91 -0.39 27.76
N PRO A 57 0.13 -1.30 27.16
CA PRO A 57 0.08 -1.60 25.75
C PRO A 57 -0.94 -0.69 25.06
N LEU A 58 -0.93 0.61 25.41
CA LEU A 58 -1.36 1.80 24.66
C LEU A 58 -0.25 2.83 24.64
N PRO A 59 -0.17 3.78 23.68
CA PRO A 59 0.91 4.77 23.68
C PRO A 59 0.99 5.45 25.05
N THR A 60 1.88 4.98 25.94
CA THR A 60 1.76 5.25 27.38
C THR A 60 2.54 6.43 27.86
N SER A 61 3.65 6.71 27.19
CA SER A 61 4.40 7.91 27.42
C SER A 61 3.86 8.92 26.42
N ALA A 62 2.90 9.73 26.86
CA ALA A 62 2.53 10.93 26.13
C ALA A 62 3.57 12.05 26.37
N ASN A 63 4.41 11.89 27.40
CA ASN A 63 5.33 12.88 27.98
C ASN A 63 6.78 12.40 27.97
N ILE A 64 7.73 13.35 27.96
CA ILE A 64 9.16 13.04 28.08
C ILE A 64 9.52 12.91 29.55
N ILE A 65 9.96 11.72 29.97
CA ILE A 65 10.39 11.50 31.37
C ILE A 65 11.91 11.48 31.41
N ARG A 66 12.51 12.40 32.17
CA ARG A 66 13.97 12.57 32.30
C ARG A 66 14.41 12.13 33.69
N MET A 67 15.46 11.34 33.77
CA MET A 67 16.02 10.85 35.03
C MET A 67 17.48 11.27 35.16
N LYS A 68 17.81 11.85 36.33
CA LYS A 68 19.12 12.43 36.62
C LYS A 68 19.64 11.97 37.98
N ASN A 69 20.97 11.97 38.13
CA ASN A 69 21.60 11.74 39.42
C ASN A 69 21.49 12.99 40.30
N GLY A 70 20.90 12.85 41.49
CA GLY A 70 20.78 13.98 42.41
C GLY A 70 20.03 13.65 43.69
N PRO A 71 19.87 14.62 44.60
CA PRO A 71 18.99 14.48 45.75
C PRO A 71 17.54 14.28 45.28
N VAL A 72 16.76 13.47 46.00
CA VAL A 72 15.38 13.10 45.62
C VAL A 72 14.52 14.34 45.33
N LYS A 73 14.16 14.50 44.05
CA LYS A 73 13.39 15.61 43.52
C LYS A 73 12.53 15.15 42.34
N LEU A 74 11.30 15.64 42.25
CA LEU A 74 10.43 15.48 41.09
C LEU A 74 10.03 16.88 40.62
N GLU A 75 10.17 17.17 39.34
CA GLU A 75 9.70 18.40 38.70
C GLU A 75 8.78 18.07 37.54
N LEU A 76 7.54 18.54 37.64
CA LEU A 76 6.58 18.52 36.55
C LEU A 76 6.70 19.82 35.78
N THR A 77 6.94 19.71 34.49
CA THR A 77 7.07 20.87 33.61
C THR A 77 5.97 20.83 32.57
N GLY A 78 5.16 21.89 32.54
CA GLY A 78 4.12 22.09 31.54
C GLY A 78 4.62 22.93 30.38
N GLU A 79 3.65 23.40 29.60
CA GLU A 79 3.89 24.18 28.39
C GLU A 79 4.90 25.34 28.61
N ASN A 80 5.84 25.50 27.68
CA ASN A 80 6.87 26.55 27.70
C ASN A 80 7.87 26.49 28.87
N GLY A 81 8.01 25.33 29.52
CA GLY A 81 9.00 25.15 30.59
C GLY A 81 8.52 25.67 31.95
N GLN A 82 7.22 25.89 32.12
CA GLN A 82 6.66 26.29 33.42
C GLN A 82 6.75 25.12 34.39
N GLU A 83 7.36 25.36 35.54
CA GLU A 83 7.29 24.44 36.68
C GLU A 83 5.83 24.40 37.18
N LEU A 84 5.17 23.27 36.99
CA LEU A 84 3.80 23.04 37.45
C LEU A 84 3.80 22.65 38.92
N GLN A 85 4.66 21.70 39.26
CA GLN A 85 4.88 21.24 40.64
C GLN A 85 6.31 20.75 40.78
N SER A 86 6.88 20.98 41.97
CA SER A 86 8.13 20.38 42.39
C SER A 86 8.00 19.76 43.77
N PHE A 87 8.57 18.57 43.91
CA PHE A 87 8.61 17.82 45.16
C PHE A 87 10.08 17.60 45.52
N THR A 88 10.42 17.80 46.79
CA THR A 88 11.75 17.50 47.34
C THR A 88 11.58 16.53 48.51
N GLY A 89 12.43 15.50 48.58
CA GLY A 89 12.37 14.47 49.62
C GLY A 89 11.42 13.31 49.30
N THR A 90 10.09 13.50 49.36
CA THR A 90 9.11 12.42 49.11
C THR A 90 8.36 12.65 47.80
N ILE A 91 8.43 11.68 46.88
CA ILE A 91 7.78 11.72 45.55
C ILE A 91 6.41 11.01 45.61
N PRO A 92 5.31 11.61 45.12
CA PRO A 92 4.00 10.97 45.05
C PRO A 92 3.90 10.04 43.83
N TRP A 93 4.55 8.87 43.90
CA TRP A 93 4.68 7.93 42.77
C TRP A 93 3.36 7.51 42.13
N ASP A 94 2.27 7.41 42.90
CA ASP A 94 0.95 7.06 42.38
C ASP A 94 0.45 8.10 41.36
N GLN A 95 0.73 9.39 41.61
CA GLN A 95 0.35 10.47 40.69
C GLN A 95 1.30 10.59 39.50
N VAL A 96 2.56 10.16 39.63
CA VAL A 96 3.55 10.17 38.53
C VAL A 96 3.09 9.28 37.36
N LYS A 97 2.38 8.18 37.64
CA LYS A 97 1.82 7.31 36.60
C LYS A 97 0.73 8.01 35.79
N ASP A 98 -0.17 8.72 36.48
CA ASP A 98 -1.23 9.50 35.83
C ASP A 98 -0.65 10.69 35.04
N TRP A 99 0.33 11.39 35.63
CA TRP A 99 1.06 12.47 34.98
C TRP A 99 1.89 12.03 33.79
N GLY A 100 2.41 10.80 33.77
CA GLY A 100 3.16 10.27 32.63
C GLY A 100 2.27 9.96 31.41
N ARG A 101 0.95 9.77 31.65
CA ARG A 101 -0.08 9.57 30.62
C ARG A 101 -0.73 10.87 30.16
N ASP A 102 -0.63 11.95 30.94
CA ASP A 102 -1.22 13.25 30.63
C ASP A 102 -0.37 14.06 29.63
N GLY A 103 -0.47 13.69 28.35
CA GLY A 103 0.08 14.40 27.18
C GLY A 103 -0.39 15.82 26.95
N ALA A 104 -1.50 16.18 27.61
CA ALA A 104 -2.22 17.41 27.31
C ALA A 104 -1.79 18.56 28.22
N THR A 105 -1.40 18.26 29.46
CA THR A 105 -1.04 19.30 30.45
C THR A 105 0.43 19.30 30.86
N ILE A 106 1.14 18.18 30.68
CA ILE A 106 2.51 17.99 31.15
C ILE A 106 3.41 17.70 29.96
N ASP A 107 4.43 18.53 29.70
CA ASP A 107 5.36 18.30 28.60
C ASP A 107 6.47 17.32 29.00
N SER A 108 6.96 17.46 30.24
CA SER A 108 8.04 16.64 30.75
C SER A 108 8.02 16.47 32.27
N ILE A 109 8.54 15.32 32.70
CA ILE A 109 8.70 14.96 34.10
C ILE A 109 10.20 14.75 34.35
N THR A 110 10.82 15.57 35.19
CA THR A 110 12.23 15.39 35.58
C THR A 110 12.30 14.79 36.98
N ILE A 111 13.02 13.69 37.12
CA ILE A 111 13.17 12.95 38.37
C ILE A 111 14.66 12.93 38.71
N ASP A 112 15.07 13.68 39.74
CA ASP A 112 16.39 13.55 40.34
C ASP A 112 16.30 12.53 41.47
N ILE A 113 17.11 11.48 41.38
CA ILE A 113 17.21 10.45 42.40
C ILE A 113 18.69 10.05 42.51
N PRO A 114 19.16 9.59 43.68
CA PRO A 114 20.56 9.29 43.86
C PRO A 114 20.88 8.00 43.10
N LEU A 115 21.21 8.14 41.82
CA LEU A 115 21.54 7.07 40.87
C LEU A 115 23.01 7.24 40.48
N PRO A 116 23.97 6.69 41.26
CA PRO A 116 25.40 6.95 41.05
C PRO A 116 25.90 6.54 39.66
N PHE A 117 25.27 5.54 39.03
CA PHE A 117 25.63 5.09 37.68
C PHE A 117 25.36 6.13 36.58
N LEU A 118 24.53 7.17 36.83
CA LEU A 118 24.31 8.25 35.87
C LEU A 118 25.45 9.29 35.86
N GLY A 119 26.37 9.26 36.84
CA GLY A 119 27.47 10.22 36.93
C GLY A 119 27.01 11.67 37.11
N GLU A 120 27.84 12.64 36.69
CA GLU A 120 27.51 14.07 36.72
C GLU A 120 26.76 14.54 35.47
N HIS A 121 27.00 13.88 34.32
CA HIS A 121 26.51 14.32 33.01
C HIS A 121 25.45 13.41 32.38
N GLY A 122 25.23 12.19 32.91
CA GLY A 122 24.35 11.20 32.30
C GLY A 122 22.87 11.46 32.60
N VAL A 123 22.03 11.35 31.56
CA VAL A 123 20.58 11.50 31.65
C VAL A 123 19.90 10.39 30.88
N ILE A 124 18.93 9.71 31.51
CA ILE A 124 18.05 8.78 30.81
C ILE A 124 16.75 9.50 30.46
N VAL A 125 16.28 9.26 29.25
CA VAL A 125 15.03 9.83 28.75
C VAL A 125 14.13 8.70 28.30
N ASP A 126 12.94 8.57 28.89
CA ASP A 126 11.86 7.76 28.31
C ASP A 126 11.10 8.63 27.31
N THR A 127 10.84 8.09 26.12
CA THR A 127 10.19 8.82 25.02
C THR A 127 8.94 8.09 24.52
N PRO A 128 7.92 8.82 24.03
CA PRO A 128 6.78 8.24 23.32
C PRO A 128 7.19 7.24 22.23
N GLY A 129 6.33 6.24 21.98
CA GLY A 129 6.55 5.25 20.93
C GLY A 129 6.62 5.88 19.54
N VAL A 130 7.56 5.41 18.72
CA VAL A 130 7.91 6.04 17.43
C VAL A 130 6.95 5.70 16.29
N ASP A 131 6.08 4.72 16.55
CA ASP A 131 5.07 4.22 15.61
C ASP A 131 3.65 4.63 16.05
N SER A 132 3.57 5.66 16.90
CA SER A 132 2.30 6.27 17.25
C SER A 132 1.64 6.86 16.01
N THR A 133 0.35 6.60 15.87
CA THR A 133 -0.50 7.08 14.79
C THR A 133 -0.94 8.53 14.99
N ASP A 134 -0.73 9.05 16.20
CA ASP A 134 -0.91 10.43 16.56
C ASP A 134 0.32 11.26 16.14
N LYS A 135 0.08 12.18 15.20
CA LYS A 135 1.09 13.11 14.66
C LYS A 135 1.71 14.00 15.75
N ASN A 136 1.01 14.32 16.84
CA ASN A 136 1.53 15.13 17.94
C ASN A 136 2.58 14.36 18.75
N HIS A 137 2.32 13.08 19.04
CA HIS A 137 3.29 12.21 19.73
C HIS A 137 4.51 11.91 18.87
N ALA A 138 4.32 11.66 17.57
CA ALA A 138 5.42 11.50 16.63
C ALA A 138 6.26 12.79 16.53
N LYS A 139 5.62 13.97 16.47
CA LYS A 139 6.31 15.27 16.44
C LYS A 139 7.10 15.53 17.71
N MET A 140 6.51 15.31 18.89
CA MET A 140 7.15 15.51 20.19
C MET A 140 8.35 14.57 20.39
N THR A 141 8.19 13.30 20.02
CA THR A 141 9.29 12.31 20.02
C THR A 141 10.39 12.74 19.07
N THR A 142 10.05 13.14 17.85
CA THR A 142 11.02 13.65 16.86
C THR A 142 11.74 14.90 17.38
N GLU A 143 11.03 15.82 18.04
CA GLU A 143 11.61 17.03 18.64
C GLU A 143 12.58 16.72 19.79
N GLN A 144 12.31 15.71 20.61
CA GLN A 144 13.22 15.30 21.67
C GLN A 144 14.43 14.52 21.13
N LEU A 145 14.19 13.64 20.16
CA LEU A 145 15.24 12.90 19.47
C LEU A 145 16.17 13.82 18.68
N PHE A 146 15.68 14.99 18.28
CA PHE A 146 16.49 16.03 17.65
C PHE A 146 17.69 16.38 18.54
N THR A 147 17.50 16.55 19.85
CA THR A 147 18.60 16.86 20.75
C THR A 147 19.29 15.64 21.34
N THR A 148 18.73 14.43 21.33
CA THR A 148 19.29 13.26 22.05
C THR A 148 20.68 12.76 21.57
N ASP A 149 21.55 12.28 22.46
CA ASP A 149 22.93 11.86 22.14
C ASP A 149 23.09 10.38 21.75
N ALA A 150 22.31 9.48 22.36
CA ALA A 150 22.25 8.05 21.99
C ALA A 150 20.86 7.44 22.21
N ILE A 151 20.58 6.35 21.52
CA ILE A 151 19.27 5.70 21.51
C ILE A 151 19.39 4.26 21.99
N VAL A 152 18.52 3.84 22.89
CA VAL A 152 18.20 2.43 23.15
C VAL A 152 16.87 2.13 22.47
N TYR A 153 16.90 1.28 21.45
CA TYR A 153 15.73 0.92 20.66
C TYR A 153 15.22 -0.46 21.06
N VAL A 154 14.05 -0.50 21.69
CA VAL A 154 13.40 -1.72 22.19
C VAL A 154 12.39 -2.24 21.16
N MET A 155 12.44 -3.54 20.89
CA MET A 155 11.55 -4.26 19.97
C MET A 155 10.96 -5.51 20.65
N ASP A 156 9.72 -5.86 20.32
CA ASP A 156 9.09 -7.12 20.76
C ASP A 156 9.67 -8.31 19.97
N TYR A 157 9.85 -9.46 20.64
CA TYR A 157 10.29 -10.73 20.05
C TYR A 157 9.59 -11.09 18.72
N ASN A 158 8.26 -10.93 18.63
CA ASN A 158 7.48 -11.28 17.43
C ASN A 158 7.66 -10.28 16.28
N HIS A 159 8.18 -9.07 16.54
CA HIS A 159 8.19 -7.95 15.58
C HIS A 159 9.58 -7.39 15.31
N VAL A 160 10.62 -8.17 15.60
CA VAL A 160 12.02 -7.80 15.35
C VAL A 160 12.28 -7.48 13.87
N GLN A 161 11.55 -8.12 12.96
CA GLN A 161 11.71 -7.96 11.50
C GLN A 161 10.68 -7.00 10.87
N SER A 162 9.95 -6.21 11.67
CA SER A 162 8.98 -5.24 11.16
C SER A 162 9.65 -4.12 10.34
N GLU A 163 9.16 -3.87 9.13
CA GLU A 163 9.68 -2.84 8.21
C GLU A 163 9.67 -1.43 8.84
N THR A 164 8.68 -1.12 9.68
CA THR A 164 8.58 0.19 10.34
C THR A 164 9.74 0.41 11.32
N ASN A 165 10.05 -0.61 12.13
CA ASN A 165 11.19 -0.60 13.04
C ASN A 165 12.48 -0.39 12.24
N LEU A 166 12.63 -1.11 11.13
CA LEU A 166 13.81 -1.02 10.27
C LEU A 166 13.93 0.37 9.59
N HIS A 167 12.82 0.98 9.15
CA HIS A 167 12.81 2.33 8.55
C HIS A 167 13.16 3.41 9.57
N PHE A 168 12.62 3.33 10.79
CA PHE A 168 12.91 4.30 11.84
C PHE A 168 14.35 4.16 12.35
N LEU A 169 14.81 2.93 12.59
CA LEU A 169 16.22 2.62 12.86
C LEU A 169 17.13 3.17 11.74
N ARG A 170 16.68 3.12 10.48
CA ARG A 170 17.37 3.74 9.34
C ARG A 170 17.37 5.27 9.39
N GLU A 171 16.29 5.94 9.80
CA GLU A 171 16.27 7.40 9.98
C GLU A 171 17.21 7.86 11.09
N LEU A 172 17.20 7.16 12.22
CA LEU A 172 18.17 7.39 13.29
C LEU A 172 19.61 7.14 12.81
N SER A 173 19.83 6.09 12.02
CA SER A 173 21.11 5.77 11.37
C SER A 173 21.53 6.88 10.39
N LYS A 174 20.62 7.45 9.58
CA LYS A 174 20.86 8.60 8.68
C LYS A 174 21.22 9.88 9.44
N ALA A 175 20.52 10.13 10.55
CA ALA A 175 20.86 11.19 11.50
C ALA A 175 22.17 10.90 12.27
N SER A 176 22.85 9.78 11.96
CA SER A 176 24.12 9.33 12.56
C SER A 176 24.06 9.16 14.08
N LYS A 177 22.88 8.80 14.59
CA LYS A 177 22.64 8.54 16.01
C LYS A 177 23.24 7.17 16.39
N PRO A 178 23.89 7.02 17.56
CA PRO A 178 24.30 5.73 18.11
C PRO A 178 23.07 4.98 18.63
N ILE A 179 22.91 3.69 18.28
CA ILE A 179 21.71 2.90 18.57
C ILE A 179 22.09 1.59 19.28
N PHE A 180 21.51 1.29 20.43
CA PHE A 180 21.53 -0.03 21.08
C PHE A 180 20.21 -0.73 20.80
N ILE A 181 20.22 -2.01 20.45
CA ILE A 181 19.00 -2.76 20.16
C ILE A 181 18.67 -3.70 21.32
N VAL A 182 17.41 -3.72 21.77
CA VAL A 182 16.92 -4.63 22.81
C VAL A 182 15.70 -5.38 22.29
N ILE A 183 15.80 -6.70 22.13
CA ILE A 183 14.69 -7.60 21.85
C ILE A 183 14.10 -8.05 23.18
N ASN A 184 12.88 -7.64 23.47
CA ASN A 184 12.19 -7.91 24.73
C ASN A 184 11.13 -8.99 24.56
N GLN A 185 10.64 -9.54 25.69
CA GLN A 185 9.61 -10.58 25.76
C GLN A 185 10.09 -11.94 25.20
N ILE A 186 11.36 -12.29 25.43
CA ILE A 186 11.93 -13.57 24.98
C ILE A 186 11.27 -14.79 25.65
N ASP A 187 10.48 -14.59 26.72
CA ASP A 187 9.62 -15.62 27.34
C ASP A 187 8.49 -16.12 26.43
N LYS A 188 8.19 -15.42 25.33
CA LYS A 188 7.25 -15.90 24.29
C LYS A 188 7.87 -16.92 23.34
N HIS A 189 9.19 -17.12 23.40
CA HIS A 189 9.88 -18.04 22.51
C HIS A 189 9.47 -19.49 22.84
N ASP A 190 8.93 -20.18 21.85
CA ASP A 190 8.65 -21.62 21.93
C ASP A 190 9.67 -22.38 21.07
N ASP A 191 10.57 -23.09 21.73
CA ASP A 191 11.61 -23.90 21.11
C ASP A 191 11.02 -25.09 20.31
N ALA A 192 9.73 -25.43 20.54
CA ALA A 192 9.00 -26.40 19.73
C ALA A 192 8.55 -25.84 18.36
N GLU A 193 8.45 -24.51 18.21
CA GLU A 193 8.10 -23.84 16.95
C GLU A 193 9.34 -23.40 16.15
N LEU A 194 10.37 -22.83 16.81
CA LEU A 194 11.60 -22.33 16.18
C LEU A 194 12.76 -22.34 17.18
N SER A 195 13.94 -22.82 16.78
CA SER A 195 15.12 -22.81 17.66
C SER A 195 15.72 -21.41 17.87
N ILE A 196 16.33 -21.16 19.04
CA ILE A 196 16.89 -19.83 19.35
C ILE A 196 18.08 -19.44 18.46
N GLU A 197 18.93 -20.40 18.09
CA GLU A 197 20.08 -20.14 17.22
C GLU A 197 19.63 -19.67 15.82
N GLU A 198 18.55 -20.25 15.31
CA GLU A 198 17.98 -19.87 14.02
C GLU A 198 17.34 -18.49 14.08
N PHE A 199 16.61 -18.19 15.17
CA PHE A 199 16.03 -16.87 15.39
C PHE A 199 17.10 -15.75 15.41
N GLN A 200 18.17 -15.91 16.19
CA GLN A 200 19.24 -14.91 16.30
C GLN A 200 19.91 -14.63 14.94
N ALA A 201 20.24 -15.70 14.20
CA ALA A 201 20.85 -15.57 12.88
C ALA A 201 19.95 -14.80 11.89
N GLN A 202 18.63 -15.00 11.96
CA GLN A 202 17.67 -14.31 11.10
C GLN A 202 17.59 -12.80 11.40
N VAL A 203 17.65 -12.43 12.67
CA VAL A 203 17.62 -11.02 13.11
C VAL A 203 18.86 -10.27 12.65
N GLU A 204 20.04 -10.83 12.88
CA GLU A 204 21.31 -10.20 12.49
C GLU A 204 21.38 -9.97 10.97
N ALA A 205 21.00 -10.97 10.18
CA ALA A 205 20.94 -10.88 8.73
C ALA A 205 19.98 -9.75 8.25
N THR A 206 18.85 -9.56 8.95
CA THR A 206 17.86 -8.53 8.61
C THR A 206 18.39 -7.13 8.89
N LEU A 207 18.99 -6.88 10.05
CA LEU A 207 19.53 -5.57 10.42
C LEU A 207 20.68 -5.14 9.48
N GLU A 208 21.52 -6.08 9.08
CA GLU A 208 22.61 -5.84 8.13
C GLU A 208 22.07 -5.46 6.75
N ALA A 209 21.07 -6.18 6.24
CA ALA A 209 20.43 -5.89 4.94
C ALA A 209 19.84 -4.45 4.86
N TRP A 210 19.32 -3.93 5.97
CA TRP A 210 18.74 -2.59 6.04
C TRP A 210 19.76 -1.46 6.26
N ARG A 211 21.07 -1.79 6.31
CA ARG A 211 22.17 -0.85 6.61
C ARG A 211 21.94 -0.10 7.91
N ILE A 212 21.35 -0.78 8.89
CA ILE A 212 21.14 -0.23 10.21
C ILE A 212 22.45 -0.38 10.96
N HIS A 213 23.06 0.75 11.31
CA HIS A 213 24.26 0.77 12.11
C HIS A 213 23.86 0.89 13.57
N TYR A 214 24.01 -0.21 14.30
CA TYR A 214 23.82 -0.26 15.74
C TYR A 214 25.16 -0.51 16.45
N VAL A 215 25.18 -0.23 17.75
CA VAL A 215 26.33 -0.39 18.63
C VAL A 215 26.39 -1.82 19.16
N GLU A 216 25.27 -2.32 19.70
CA GLU A 216 25.16 -3.64 20.34
C GLU A 216 23.69 -4.11 20.41
N LEU A 217 23.44 -5.42 20.50
CA LEU A 217 22.11 -6.04 20.55
C LEU A 217 21.97 -6.97 21.77
N PHE A 218 20.82 -6.93 22.45
CA PHE A 218 20.51 -7.74 23.65
C PHE A 218 19.13 -8.39 23.56
N MET A 219 18.98 -9.61 24.10
CA MET A 219 17.69 -10.29 24.29
C MET A 219 17.28 -10.27 25.76
N THR A 220 16.02 -9.96 26.08
CA THR A 220 15.56 -9.72 27.45
C THR A 220 14.15 -10.25 27.72
N SER A 221 13.88 -10.63 28.97
CA SER A 221 12.53 -10.85 29.50
C SER A 221 12.41 -10.22 30.89
N MET A 222 11.35 -9.43 31.08
CA MET A 222 11.00 -8.84 32.38
C MET A 222 9.97 -9.68 33.14
N ARG A 223 9.37 -10.67 32.48
CA ARG A 223 8.37 -11.58 33.08
C ARG A 223 9.04 -12.77 33.77
N GLU A 224 10.06 -13.32 33.12
CA GLU A 224 10.80 -14.48 33.62
C GLU A 224 12.27 -14.11 33.86
N ALA A 225 12.58 -13.60 35.05
CA ALA A 225 13.92 -13.12 35.39
C ALA A 225 15.01 -14.19 35.22
N HIS A 226 14.70 -15.46 35.49
CA HIS A 226 15.61 -16.60 35.37
C HIS A 226 15.52 -17.34 34.04
N HIS A 227 14.88 -16.74 33.02
CA HIS A 227 14.82 -17.34 31.69
C HIS A 227 16.24 -17.50 31.11
N PRO A 228 16.60 -18.66 30.52
CA PRO A 228 17.98 -18.95 30.08
C PRO A 228 18.53 -17.96 29.04
N LEU A 229 17.63 -17.39 28.23
CA LEU A 229 17.97 -16.43 27.17
C LEU A 229 17.94 -14.97 27.62
N ASN A 230 17.66 -14.70 28.90
CA ASN A 230 17.57 -13.34 29.40
C ASN A 230 18.97 -12.74 29.60
N GLN A 231 19.35 -11.78 28.75
CA GLN A 231 20.63 -11.06 28.79
C GLN A 231 20.52 -9.70 29.48
N TYR A 232 19.45 -9.48 30.25
CA TYR A 232 19.18 -8.21 30.91
C TYR A 232 20.36 -7.70 31.78
N ASP A 233 21.05 -8.58 32.51
CA ASP A 233 22.19 -8.19 33.35
C ASP A 233 23.36 -7.63 32.52
N ALA A 234 23.63 -8.22 31.35
CA ALA A 234 24.68 -7.76 30.44
C ALA A 234 24.33 -6.41 29.82
N PHE A 235 23.08 -6.24 29.38
CA PHE A 235 22.53 -4.97 28.90
C PHE A 235 22.66 -3.88 29.96
N SER A 236 22.24 -4.18 31.19
CA SER A 236 22.24 -3.26 32.32
C SER A 236 23.66 -2.76 32.63
N SER A 237 24.60 -3.69 32.81
CA SER A 237 26.01 -3.37 33.08
C SER A 237 26.65 -2.50 31.98
N ARG A 238 26.35 -2.79 30.70
CA ARG A 238 26.90 -2.06 29.56
C ARG A 238 26.43 -0.61 29.53
N LEU A 239 25.12 -0.40 29.68
CA LEU A 239 24.53 0.93 29.61
C LEU A 239 24.92 1.80 30.80
N LYS A 240 24.92 1.23 32.02
CA LYS A 240 25.43 1.90 33.24
C LYS A 240 26.88 2.34 33.09
N GLY A 241 27.73 1.50 32.49
CA GLY A 241 29.13 1.86 32.21
C GLY A 241 29.29 3.08 31.29
N ILE A 242 28.43 3.24 30.29
CA ILE A 242 28.45 4.40 29.36
C ILE A 242 27.96 5.66 30.07
N LEU A 243 26.85 5.56 30.79
CA LEU A 243 26.26 6.68 31.53
C LEU A 243 27.22 7.22 32.60
N ALA A 244 27.94 6.33 33.30
CA ALA A 244 28.96 6.69 34.27
C ALA A 244 30.17 7.42 33.66
N ASN A 245 30.41 7.30 32.35
CA ASN A 245 31.53 7.90 31.61
C ASN A 245 31.06 8.93 30.55
N SER A 246 29.86 9.48 30.73
CA SER A 246 29.15 10.37 29.80
C SER A 246 29.94 11.62 29.35
N GLU A 247 30.77 12.20 30.22
CA GLU A 247 31.59 13.40 29.94
C GLU A 247 32.42 13.26 28.64
N ALA A 248 32.94 12.06 28.40
CA ALA A 248 33.84 11.78 27.29
C ALA A 248 33.14 11.92 25.90
N PHE A 249 31.81 11.92 25.84
CA PHE A 249 31.03 11.86 24.60
C PHE A 249 30.40 13.21 24.16
N LEU A 250 30.53 14.27 24.96
CA LEU A 250 29.78 15.53 24.81
C LEU A 250 30.13 16.32 23.53
N ASP A 251 31.41 16.64 23.28
CA ASP A 251 31.82 17.49 22.14
C ASP A 251 31.45 16.88 20.79
N GLY A 252 31.68 15.58 20.67
CA GLY A 252 31.37 14.84 19.46
C GLY A 252 29.86 14.78 19.19
N SER A 253 29.04 14.60 20.23
CA SER A 253 27.58 14.50 20.08
C SER A 253 26.97 15.84 19.64
N TYR A 254 27.46 16.97 20.15
CA TYR A 254 26.97 18.31 19.80
C TYR A 254 27.16 18.67 18.31
N LYS A 255 28.35 18.43 17.74
CA LYS A 255 28.66 18.73 16.33
C LYS A 255 27.71 18.02 15.36
N ARG A 256 27.22 16.84 15.74
CA ARG A 256 26.25 16.06 14.96
C ARG A 256 24.86 16.71 14.92
N LEU A 257 24.40 17.25 16.04
CA LEU A 257 23.05 17.83 16.16
C LEU A 257 22.90 19.14 15.34
N GLN A 258 23.96 19.96 15.28
CA GLN A 258 23.98 21.20 14.48
C GLN A 258 23.67 20.97 13.01
N LYS A 259 24.14 19.85 12.47
CA LYS A 259 23.96 19.54 11.05
C LYS A 259 22.48 19.30 10.71
N GLY A 260 21.71 18.70 11.61
CA GLY A 260 20.29 18.42 11.36
C GLY A 260 19.35 19.64 11.41
N PHE A 261 19.71 20.70 12.16
CA PHE A 261 18.83 21.89 12.31
C PHE A 261 18.68 22.67 11.00
N TYR A 262 19.81 22.89 10.33
CA TYR A 262 19.91 23.67 9.11
C TYR A 262 18.93 23.20 8.02
N GLU A 263 18.76 21.89 7.90
CA GLU A 263 17.97 21.30 6.83
C GLU A 263 16.45 21.54 6.99
N THR A 264 15.94 21.88 8.19
CA THR A 264 14.50 22.08 8.45
C THR A 264 13.96 23.48 8.12
N LEU A 265 14.78 24.53 8.27
CA LEU A 265 14.35 25.94 8.13
C LEU A 265 13.84 26.30 6.74
N ARG A 266 14.41 25.64 5.73
CA ARG A 266 14.11 25.89 4.33
C ARG A 266 12.67 25.52 3.97
N ASP A 267 12.08 24.55 4.67
CA ASP A 267 10.81 23.95 4.27
C ASP A 267 9.58 24.73 4.77
N ARG A 268 9.71 25.59 5.78
CA ARG A 268 8.59 26.34 6.38
C ARG A 268 8.12 27.53 5.55
N ILE A 269 9.07 28.31 5.03
CA ILE A 269 8.85 29.62 4.42
C ILE A 269 7.75 29.61 3.36
N SER A 270 7.66 28.53 2.59
CA SER A 270 6.68 28.41 1.52
C SER A 270 5.24 28.15 1.97
N LYS A 271 4.99 27.91 3.27
CA LYS A 271 3.65 27.56 3.77
C LYS A 271 2.82 28.76 4.28
N ASP A 272 3.46 29.86 4.68
CA ASP A 272 2.81 31.01 5.33
C ASP A 272 2.07 31.94 4.33
N ALA A 273 2.47 31.96 3.06
CA ALA A 273 1.88 32.83 2.03
C ALA A 273 0.47 32.40 1.58
N GLU A 274 0.05 31.18 1.90
CA GLU A 274 -1.25 30.65 1.51
C GLU A 274 -2.38 31.15 2.43
N ASN A 275 -2.16 31.19 3.75
CA ASN A 275 -3.20 31.47 4.74
C ASN A 275 -3.75 32.91 4.70
N ALA A 276 -2.92 33.90 4.36
CA ALA A 276 -3.33 35.31 4.39
C ALA A 276 -4.44 35.66 3.38
N ARG A 277 -4.68 34.81 2.37
CA ARG A 277 -5.73 35.01 1.36
C ARG A 277 -7.13 34.72 1.89
N GLU A 278 -7.28 33.86 2.91
CA GLU A 278 -8.59 33.50 3.48
C GLU A 278 -9.19 34.60 4.38
N ASP A 279 -8.38 35.34 5.14
CA ASP A 279 -8.84 36.41 6.05
C ASP A 279 -9.61 37.57 5.37
N ILE A 280 -9.41 37.74 4.06
CA ILE A 280 -10.08 38.79 3.27
C ILE A 280 -11.53 38.41 2.98
N ARG A 281 -11.84 37.11 2.94
CA ARG A 281 -13.18 36.59 2.66
C ARG A 281 -14.13 36.75 3.83
N GLU A 282 -13.67 36.55 5.07
CA GLU A 282 -14.52 36.69 6.26
C GLU A 282 -15.06 38.13 6.46
N LYS A 283 -14.27 39.16 6.12
CA LYS A 283 -14.67 40.58 6.25
C LYS A 283 -15.79 41.00 5.29
N ALA A 284 -16.05 40.20 4.27
CA ALA A 284 -17.07 40.45 3.29
C ALA A 284 -18.46 40.08 3.83
N GLU A 285 -18.56 38.95 4.54
CA GLU A 285 -19.81 38.45 5.15
C GLU A 285 -20.39 39.43 6.19
N GLU A 286 -19.55 40.16 6.93
CA GLU A 286 -20.00 41.13 7.95
C GLU A 286 -20.77 42.35 7.39
N ARG A 287 -20.65 42.65 6.09
CA ARG A 287 -21.25 43.83 5.46
C ARG A 287 -22.68 43.62 4.94
N GLY A 288 -23.32 42.50 5.29
CA GLY A 288 -24.74 42.24 4.97
C GLY A 288 -24.96 41.72 3.55
N PHE A 289 -23.89 41.38 2.84
CA PHE A 289 -23.98 40.55 1.66
C PHE A 289 -24.06 39.12 2.15
N ASP A 290 -25.11 38.39 1.75
CA ASP A 290 -25.14 36.96 2.09
C ASP A 290 -23.98 36.26 1.37
N ARG A 291 -23.54 35.18 2.00
CA ARG A 291 -22.41 34.39 1.53
C ARG A 291 -22.63 33.96 0.08
N GLU A 292 -23.88 33.63 -0.30
CA GLU A 292 -24.26 33.30 -1.66
C GLU A 292 -24.13 34.46 -2.65
N SER A 293 -24.35 35.72 -2.29
CA SER A 293 -24.26 36.89 -3.19
C SER A 293 -22.84 37.41 -3.32
N LEU A 294 -22.04 37.30 -2.25
CA LEU A 294 -20.60 37.51 -2.33
C LEU A 294 -19.94 36.39 -3.10
N GLU A 295 -20.29 35.14 -2.80
CA GLU A 295 -19.86 33.99 -3.58
C GLU A 295 -20.41 34.08 -4.99
N GLU A 296 -21.63 34.56 -5.27
CA GLU A 296 -22.18 34.68 -6.63
C GLU A 296 -21.58 35.87 -7.38
N LEU A 297 -21.35 37.02 -6.75
CA LEU A 297 -20.64 38.14 -7.37
C LEU A 297 -19.16 37.83 -7.55
N GLN A 298 -18.53 37.23 -6.56
CA GLN A 298 -17.17 36.71 -6.67
C GLN A 298 -17.16 35.63 -7.74
N THR A 299 -18.12 34.71 -7.80
CA THR A 299 -18.22 33.66 -8.83
C THR A 299 -18.50 34.30 -10.18
N LEU A 300 -19.26 35.38 -10.30
CA LEU A 300 -19.55 36.05 -11.55
C LEU A 300 -18.39 36.93 -12.00
N TYR A 301 -17.67 37.64 -11.12
CA TYR A 301 -16.47 38.40 -11.47
C TYR A 301 -15.28 37.48 -11.69
N GLU A 302 -15.13 36.42 -10.90
CA GLU A 302 -14.18 35.34 -11.15
C GLU A 302 -14.54 34.64 -12.44
N LYS A 303 -15.80 34.34 -12.73
CA LYS A 303 -16.20 33.72 -13.99
C LYS A 303 -16.06 34.70 -15.14
N GLU A 304 -16.32 35.99 -14.97
CA GLU A 304 -16.09 37.04 -15.98
C GLU A 304 -14.60 37.19 -16.25
N GLU A 305 -13.76 37.30 -15.22
CA GLU A 305 -12.32 37.40 -15.30
C GLU A 305 -11.71 36.11 -15.87
N LYS A 306 -12.08 34.94 -15.35
CA LYS A 306 -11.71 33.62 -15.86
C LYS A 306 -12.19 33.41 -17.29
N THR A 307 -13.33 33.98 -17.71
CA THR A 307 -13.84 33.85 -19.10
C THR A 307 -13.18 34.87 -20.03
N ARG A 308 -12.95 36.11 -19.57
CA ARG A 308 -12.31 37.19 -20.33
C ARG A 308 -10.85 36.90 -20.57
N ASN A 309 -10.16 36.52 -19.50
CA ASN A 309 -8.76 36.17 -19.51
C ASN A 309 -8.60 34.66 -19.74
N TYR A 310 -9.65 33.91 -20.13
CA TYR A 310 -9.58 32.46 -20.27
C TYR A 310 -8.41 32.02 -21.15
N VAL A 311 -8.18 32.73 -22.25
CA VAL A 311 -7.09 32.44 -23.17
C VAL A 311 -5.74 32.80 -22.55
N GLU A 312 -5.62 33.98 -21.93
CA GLU A 312 -4.38 34.44 -21.28
C GLU A 312 -4.02 33.56 -20.06
N VAL A 313 -5.00 33.20 -19.23
CA VAL A 313 -4.85 32.29 -18.08
C VAL A 313 -4.55 30.87 -18.56
N LEU A 314 -5.15 30.39 -19.64
CA LEU A 314 -4.83 29.08 -20.20
C LEU A 314 -3.41 29.05 -20.80
N GLU A 315 -2.98 30.16 -21.41
CA GLU A 315 -1.60 30.34 -21.87
C GLU A 315 -0.62 30.42 -20.69
N GLU A 316 -0.93 31.18 -19.64
CA GLU A 316 -0.14 31.27 -18.40
C GLU A 316 -0.12 29.95 -17.61
N GLU A 317 -1.24 29.27 -17.44
CA GLU A 317 -1.33 27.95 -16.79
C GLU A 317 -0.52 26.92 -17.57
N TYR A 318 -0.57 26.96 -18.90
CA TYR A 318 0.28 26.15 -19.75
C TYR A 318 1.76 26.54 -19.59
N GLU A 319 2.10 27.84 -19.59
CA GLU A 319 3.47 28.30 -19.40
C GLU A 319 4.02 27.92 -18.01
N ASP A 320 3.26 28.09 -16.93
CA ASP A 320 3.63 27.77 -15.54
C ASP A 320 3.73 26.25 -15.31
N ALA A 321 2.70 25.50 -15.73
CA ALA A 321 2.69 24.05 -15.61
C ALA A 321 3.86 23.45 -16.39
N THR A 322 4.14 23.99 -17.57
CA THR A 322 5.24 23.50 -18.38
C THR A 322 6.60 24.07 -17.98
N GLU A 323 6.73 25.27 -17.41
CA GLU A 323 7.99 25.80 -16.91
C GLU A 323 8.50 24.96 -15.73
N ARG A 324 7.62 24.66 -14.76
CA ARG A 324 7.94 23.75 -13.63
C ARG A 324 8.29 22.35 -14.13
N LEU A 325 7.53 21.83 -15.09
CA LEU A 325 7.80 20.54 -15.71
C LEU A 325 9.19 20.54 -16.36
N TYR A 326 9.43 21.41 -17.35
CA TYR A 326 10.67 21.45 -18.12
C TYR A 326 11.90 21.79 -17.29
N LYS A 327 11.77 22.55 -16.18
CA LYS A 327 12.88 22.86 -15.28
C LYS A 327 13.28 21.68 -14.39
N ASN A 328 12.31 20.85 -14.00
CA ASN A 328 12.52 19.68 -13.15
C ASN A 328 12.70 18.38 -13.95
N VAL A 329 12.44 18.43 -15.26
CA VAL A 329 12.67 17.30 -16.15
C VAL A 329 14.16 17.05 -16.30
N HIS A 330 14.56 15.90 -15.78
CA HIS A 330 15.85 15.30 -16.03
C HIS A 330 15.63 14.12 -16.97
N VAL A 331 15.70 14.34 -18.29
CA VAL A 331 15.66 13.23 -19.26
C VAL A 331 16.90 12.34 -19.13
N PHE A 332 17.98 12.91 -18.59
CA PHE A 332 19.26 12.23 -18.34
C PHE A 332 19.57 12.14 -16.84
N PRO A 333 18.84 11.33 -16.05
CA PRO A 333 19.25 11.00 -14.68
C PRO A 333 20.59 10.24 -14.69
N TYR A 334 21.13 9.91 -13.52
CA TYR A 334 22.42 9.23 -13.39
C TYR A 334 22.55 7.99 -14.29
N GLN A 335 21.52 7.15 -14.31
CA GLN A 335 21.49 5.90 -15.07
C GLN A 335 21.59 6.15 -16.59
N THR A 336 20.77 7.05 -17.12
CA THR A 336 20.81 7.45 -18.54
C THR A 336 22.12 8.16 -18.89
N THR A 337 22.67 8.94 -17.96
CA THR A 337 23.98 9.61 -18.14
C THR A 337 25.11 8.59 -18.26
N GLU A 338 25.06 7.48 -17.53
CA GLU A 338 25.99 6.37 -17.71
C GLU A 338 25.81 5.67 -19.07
N LEU A 339 24.58 5.52 -19.58
CA LEU A 339 24.35 5.03 -20.94
C LEU A 339 24.96 5.97 -22.00
N VAL A 340 24.85 7.30 -21.80
CA VAL A 340 25.51 8.30 -22.67
C VAL A 340 27.02 8.15 -22.64
N LYS A 341 27.60 7.92 -21.45
CA LYS A 341 29.04 7.67 -21.28
C LYS A 341 29.50 6.42 -22.02
N GLN A 342 28.78 5.31 -21.85
CA GLN A 342 29.06 4.04 -22.53
C GLN A 342 28.96 4.18 -24.06
N TYR A 343 27.97 4.92 -24.57
CA TYR A 343 27.84 5.24 -25.99
C TYR A 343 29.01 6.11 -26.49
N MET A 344 29.41 7.14 -25.74
CA MET A 344 30.51 8.04 -26.08
C MET A 344 31.88 7.36 -26.12
N GLU A 345 32.12 6.39 -25.25
CA GLU A 345 33.30 5.52 -25.28
C GLU A 345 33.32 4.67 -26.55
N SER A 346 32.17 4.12 -26.94
CA SER A 346 32.05 3.27 -28.14
C SER A 346 32.39 4.03 -29.43
N THR A 347 32.11 5.33 -29.49
CA THR A 347 32.34 6.18 -30.67
C THR A 347 33.79 6.66 -30.80
N ALA A 348 34.71 6.30 -29.89
CA ALA A 348 36.14 6.62 -30.01
C ALA A 348 36.82 5.84 -31.14
N SER A 349 37.77 6.45 -31.84
CA SER A 349 38.52 5.81 -32.94
C SER A 349 39.40 4.65 -32.48
N SER A 350 39.75 4.60 -31.19
CA SER A 350 40.50 3.53 -30.53
C SER A 350 39.65 2.36 -30.04
N PHE A 351 38.32 2.48 -30.01
CA PHE A 351 37.41 1.45 -29.50
C PHE A 351 37.38 0.23 -30.43
N LYS A 352 37.69 -0.95 -29.89
CA LYS A 352 37.66 -2.24 -30.60
C LYS A 352 37.20 -3.34 -29.66
N VAL A 353 36.28 -4.17 -30.13
CA VAL A 353 35.79 -5.37 -29.42
C VAL A 353 36.50 -6.61 -29.99
N GLY A 354 37.46 -7.16 -29.23
CA GLY A 354 38.20 -8.40 -29.56
C GLY A 354 39.43 -8.25 -30.48
N MET A 355 40.19 -9.35 -30.67
CA MET A 355 41.47 -9.37 -31.42
C MET A 355 41.38 -9.80 -32.91
N LEU A 356 40.41 -10.64 -33.31
CA LEU A 356 40.27 -11.16 -34.70
C LEU A 356 38.82 -10.93 -35.20
N PHE A 357 38.66 -10.44 -36.44
CA PHE A 357 37.37 -10.03 -37.03
C PHE A 357 36.59 -8.94 -36.24
N SER A 358 37.33 -8.11 -35.49
CA SER A 358 36.77 -7.13 -34.54
C SER A 358 35.95 -5.99 -35.16
N LYS A 359 36.07 -5.69 -36.46
CA LYS A 359 35.31 -4.59 -37.09
C LYS A 359 33.80 -4.81 -37.02
N LYS A 360 33.32 -6.03 -37.31
CA LYS A 360 31.88 -6.36 -37.29
C LYS A 360 31.33 -6.33 -35.87
N LYS A 361 32.00 -6.99 -34.93
CA LYS A 361 31.63 -6.99 -33.49
C LYS A 361 31.67 -5.60 -32.87
N THR A 362 32.62 -4.76 -33.28
CA THR A 362 32.70 -3.37 -32.81
C THR A 362 31.55 -2.53 -33.36
N LEU A 363 31.05 -2.80 -34.57
CA LEU A 363 29.87 -2.14 -35.12
C LEU A 363 28.59 -2.61 -34.42
N GLU A 364 28.44 -3.93 -34.22
CA GLU A 364 27.29 -4.52 -33.50
C GLU A 364 27.17 -3.94 -32.07
N GLU A 365 28.27 -3.88 -31.31
CA GLU A 365 28.29 -3.30 -29.95
C GLU A 365 27.99 -1.78 -29.93
N ARG A 366 28.35 -1.05 -30.99
CA ARG A 366 28.05 0.39 -31.11
C ARG A 366 26.56 0.63 -31.33
N GLU A 367 25.95 -0.11 -32.26
CA GLU A 367 24.50 -0.01 -32.49
C GLU A 367 23.72 -0.44 -31.26
N LYS A 368 24.15 -1.51 -30.57
CA LYS A 368 23.58 -1.99 -29.32
C LYS A 368 23.47 -0.89 -28.25
N ARG A 369 24.58 -0.23 -27.93
CA ARG A 369 24.61 0.85 -26.91
C ARG A 369 23.78 2.05 -27.32
N ARG A 370 23.72 2.35 -28.62
CA ARG A 370 22.90 3.43 -29.17
C ARG A 370 21.41 3.15 -29.01
N GLU A 371 20.99 1.92 -29.29
CA GLU A 371 19.59 1.50 -29.21
C GLU A 371 19.08 1.51 -27.76
N LEU A 372 19.88 1.00 -26.82
CA LEU A 372 19.56 1.08 -25.39
C LEU A 372 19.39 2.50 -24.89
N LEU A 373 20.34 3.36 -25.24
CA LEU A 373 20.28 4.77 -24.89
C LEU A 373 19.05 5.45 -25.50
N LYS A 374 18.71 5.11 -26.75
CA LYS A 374 17.52 5.65 -27.42
C LYS A 374 16.23 5.25 -26.70
N ILE A 375 16.08 3.98 -26.32
CA ILE A 375 14.90 3.48 -25.60
C ILE A 375 14.77 4.19 -24.25
N ASP A 376 15.86 4.26 -23.47
CA ASP A 376 15.84 4.87 -22.13
C ASP A 376 15.53 6.37 -22.19
N VAL A 377 16.14 7.11 -23.14
CA VAL A 377 15.81 8.53 -23.35
C VAL A 377 14.36 8.68 -23.82
N GLN A 378 13.86 7.82 -24.70
CA GLN A 378 12.46 7.85 -25.15
C GLN A 378 11.48 7.58 -24.00
N ASP A 379 11.79 6.63 -23.11
CA ASP A 379 10.99 6.34 -21.91
C ASP A 379 11.00 7.51 -20.93
N ASN A 380 12.15 8.18 -20.77
CA ASN A 380 12.25 9.39 -19.97
C ASN A 380 11.48 10.55 -20.60
N ILE A 381 11.50 10.71 -21.94
CA ILE A 381 10.63 11.68 -22.63
C ILE A 381 9.16 11.35 -22.34
N LYS A 382 8.74 10.10 -22.49
CA LYS A 382 7.34 9.72 -22.27
C LYS A 382 6.88 10.00 -20.84
N SER A 383 7.66 9.51 -19.89
CA SER A 383 7.27 9.52 -18.48
C SER A 383 7.53 10.84 -17.76
N GLN A 384 8.56 11.60 -18.13
CA GLN A 384 8.88 12.88 -17.51
C GLN A 384 8.21 14.04 -18.25
N LEU A 385 7.82 13.89 -19.52
CA LEU A 385 7.22 14.96 -20.32
C LEU A 385 5.84 14.58 -20.85
N LEU A 386 5.76 13.57 -21.73
CA LEU A 386 4.56 13.32 -22.52
C LEU A 386 3.32 13.04 -21.66
N TYR A 387 3.39 12.08 -20.72
CA TYR A 387 2.23 11.72 -19.90
C TYR A 387 1.79 12.84 -18.98
N HIS A 388 2.72 13.67 -18.51
CA HIS A 388 2.39 14.87 -17.74
C HIS A 388 1.64 15.89 -18.61
N LEU A 389 2.08 16.10 -19.87
CA LEU A 389 1.41 16.98 -20.82
C LEU A 389 0.05 16.43 -21.28
N GLU A 390 -0.06 15.12 -21.55
CA GLU A 390 -1.32 14.47 -21.90
C GLU A 390 -2.33 14.52 -20.75
N ALA A 391 -1.89 14.23 -19.52
CA ALA A 391 -2.72 14.33 -18.33
C ALA A 391 -3.21 15.77 -18.16
N PHE A 392 -2.31 16.75 -18.33
CA PHE A 392 -2.64 18.17 -18.32
C PHE A 392 -3.70 18.53 -19.38
N PHE A 393 -3.49 18.23 -20.66
CA PHE A 393 -4.46 18.57 -21.70
C PHE A 393 -5.78 17.80 -21.58
N ARG A 394 -5.80 16.61 -20.95
CA ARG A 394 -7.05 15.87 -20.68
C ARG A 394 -7.96 16.56 -19.68
N THR A 395 -7.42 17.46 -18.85
CA THR A 395 -8.23 18.30 -17.94
C THR A 395 -9.05 19.36 -18.68
N TRP A 396 -8.75 19.64 -19.95
CA TRP A 396 -9.39 20.70 -20.70
C TRP A 396 -10.78 20.28 -21.24
N PRO A 397 -11.84 21.10 -21.03
CA PRO A 397 -13.19 20.80 -21.52
C PRO A 397 -13.27 20.67 -23.05
N ARG A 398 -13.91 19.58 -23.53
CA ARG A 398 -14.03 19.24 -24.98
C ARG A 398 -15.38 19.59 -25.59
N HIS A 399 -16.45 19.38 -24.83
CA HIS A 399 -17.85 19.50 -25.30
C HIS A 399 -18.23 20.91 -25.78
N SER A 400 -17.44 21.92 -25.43
CA SER A 400 -17.63 23.32 -25.84
C SER A 400 -16.77 23.74 -27.03
N LEU A 401 -15.94 22.84 -27.61
CA LEU A 401 -15.05 23.18 -28.71
C LEU A 401 -15.77 23.20 -30.05
N THR A 402 -15.59 24.28 -30.80
CA THR A 402 -16.08 24.38 -32.18
C THR A 402 -15.30 23.50 -33.18
N ASN A 403 -14.14 22.98 -32.78
CA ASN A 403 -13.21 22.22 -33.60
C ASN A 403 -12.71 20.92 -32.92
N GLU A 404 -13.55 20.29 -32.09
CA GLU A 404 -13.21 19.11 -31.27
C GLU A 404 -12.40 18.04 -32.02
N ALA A 405 -12.83 17.62 -33.21
CA ALA A 405 -12.13 16.61 -34.00
C ALA A 405 -10.66 16.97 -34.34
N ARG A 406 -10.36 18.26 -34.55
CA ARG A 406 -8.99 18.75 -34.80
C ARG A 406 -8.15 18.81 -33.53
N PHE A 407 -8.77 19.04 -32.38
CA PHE A 407 -8.08 19.02 -31.09
C PHE A 407 -7.67 17.59 -30.72
N ASP A 408 -8.55 16.61 -30.94
CA ASP A 408 -8.22 15.20 -30.73
C ASP A 408 -7.10 14.71 -31.66
N GLU A 409 -7.09 15.15 -32.93
CA GLU A 409 -5.99 14.88 -33.86
C GLU A 409 -4.68 15.50 -33.37
N ALA A 410 -4.70 16.73 -32.86
CA ALA A 410 -3.52 17.39 -32.32
C ALA A 410 -2.96 16.69 -31.07
N LEU A 411 -3.82 16.19 -30.18
CA LEU A 411 -3.41 15.40 -29.01
C LEU A 411 -2.77 14.07 -29.42
N GLN A 412 -3.25 13.42 -30.49
CA GLN A 412 -2.62 12.21 -31.02
C GLN A 412 -1.25 12.50 -31.66
N GLU A 413 -1.08 13.69 -32.25
CA GLU A 413 0.19 14.15 -32.82
C GLU A 413 1.17 14.69 -31.77
N LEU A 414 0.76 14.83 -30.50
CA LEU A 414 1.63 15.20 -29.37
C LEU A 414 2.52 14.02 -29.01
N ASN A 415 3.49 13.70 -29.87
CA ASN A 415 4.46 12.64 -29.61
C ASN A 415 5.80 13.01 -30.26
N MET A 416 6.90 12.80 -29.54
CA MET A 416 8.24 12.97 -30.06
C MET A 416 8.91 11.60 -30.17
N THR A 417 9.29 11.23 -31.40
CA THR A 417 10.11 10.04 -31.64
C THR A 417 11.55 10.47 -31.89
N LEU A 418 12.51 9.89 -31.16
CA LEU A 418 13.93 10.15 -31.40
C LEU A 418 14.38 9.56 -32.75
N GLU A 419 14.98 10.38 -33.60
CA GLU A 419 15.69 9.90 -34.80
C GLU A 419 17.00 9.20 -34.41
N ASP A 420 17.45 8.25 -35.23
CA ASP A 420 18.63 7.45 -34.90
C ASP A 420 19.90 8.32 -34.75
N ASP A 421 20.04 9.39 -35.53
CA ASP A 421 21.19 10.31 -35.50
C ASP A 421 21.02 11.49 -34.53
N PHE A 422 19.97 11.50 -33.71
CA PHE A 422 19.62 12.63 -32.84
C PHE A 422 20.75 13.00 -31.86
N LEU A 423 21.41 12.01 -31.28
CA LEU A 423 22.55 12.21 -30.39
C LEU A 423 23.80 12.65 -31.16
N ASP A 424 24.03 12.08 -32.35
CA ASP A 424 25.22 12.35 -33.17
C ASP A 424 25.26 13.81 -33.65
N LYS A 425 24.09 14.40 -33.91
CA LYS A 425 23.91 15.82 -34.24
C LYS A 425 24.45 16.78 -33.17
N HIS A 426 24.54 16.32 -31.92
CA HIS A 426 25.00 17.12 -30.78
C HIS A 426 26.45 16.83 -30.35
N VAL A 427 27.09 15.81 -30.93
CA VAL A 427 28.46 15.39 -30.58
C VAL A 427 29.49 16.19 -31.37
N LYS A 428 30.35 16.95 -30.68
CA LYS A 428 31.50 17.67 -31.27
C LYS A 428 32.75 16.79 -31.33
N SER A 429 33.61 17.04 -32.34
CA SER A 429 34.92 16.38 -32.47
C SER A 429 35.95 16.99 -31.49
N GLY A 430 36.20 16.31 -30.35
CA GLY A 430 37.14 16.75 -29.31
C GLY A 430 37.37 15.73 -28.19
N GLN A 431 38.16 16.06 -27.16
CA GLN A 431 38.41 15.19 -26.00
C GLN A 431 37.11 14.96 -25.21
N LYS A 432 36.72 13.70 -25.04
CA LYS A 432 35.49 13.23 -24.39
C LYS A 432 35.76 12.89 -22.92
N ASN A 433 35.84 13.90 -22.06
CA ASN A 433 35.95 13.73 -20.60
C ASN A 433 34.57 13.76 -19.92
N ASN A 434 34.49 13.47 -18.62
CA ASN A 434 33.22 13.46 -17.88
C ASN A 434 32.49 14.82 -17.94
N ASP A 435 33.23 15.94 -17.95
CA ASP A 435 32.65 17.28 -18.08
C ASP A 435 31.95 17.48 -19.44
N TYR A 436 32.51 16.89 -20.51
CA TYR A 436 31.91 16.91 -21.83
C TYR A 436 30.61 16.09 -21.90
N ILE A 437 30.53 14.96 -21.19
CA ILE A 437 29.31 14.14 -21.12
C ILE A 437 28.19 14.91 -20.43
N TYR A 438 28.50 15.60 -19.33
CA TYR A 438 27.52 16.46 -18.64
C TYR A 438 27.05 17.63 -19.51
N LEU A 439 27.96 18.24 -20.29
CA LEU A 439 27.59 19.29 -21.23
C LEU A 439 26.71 18.77 -22.38
N LEU A 440 27.02 17.57 -22.90
CA LEU A 440 26.27 16.93 -23.98
C LEU A 440 24.85 16.57 -23.52
N THR A 441 24.71 15.87 -22.39
CA THR A 441 23.41 15.50 -21.81
C THR A 441 22.55 16.74 -21.59
N LYS A 442 23.12 17.82 -21.06
CA LYS A 442 22.42 19.11 -20.92
C LYS A 442 21.94 19.67 -22.26
N GLN A 443 22.80 19.71 -23.29
CA GLN A 443 22.43 20.23 -24.61
C GLN A 443 21.32 19.42 -25.27
N VAL A 444 21.36 18.09 -25.13
CA VAL A 444 20.37 17.18 -25.68
C VAL A 444 19.04 17.31 -24.91
N ASN A 445 19.09 17.40 -23.58
CA ASN A 445 17.93 17.68 -22.73
C ASN A 445 17.23 18.98 -23.17
N ASP A 446 18.00 20.05 -23.37
CA ASP A 446 17.46 21.33 -23.84
C ASP A 446 16.84 21.24 -25.24
N ALA A 447 17.39 20.39 -26.13
CA ALA A 447 16.83 20.17 -27.47
C ALA A 447 15.50 19.43 -27.44
N ILE A 448 15.40 18.39 -26.61
CA ILE A 448 14.17 17.62 -26.39
C ILE A 448 13.08 18.53 -25.82
N ILE A 449 13.41 19.33 -24.80
CA ILE A 449 12.47 20.29 -24.19
C ILE A 449 11.96 21.28 -25.25
N ARG A 450 12.84 21.81 -26.11
CA ARG A 450 12.45 22.73 -27.18
C ARG A 450 11.46 22.11 -28.17
N GLU A 451 11.68 20.86 -28.56
CA GLU A 451 10.79 20.19 -29.52
C GLU A 451 9.44 19.83 -28.88
N MET A 452 9.44 19.33 -27.65
CA MET A 452 8.21 19.07 -26.90
C MET A 452 7.39 20.34 -26.68
N LYS A 453 8.04 21.47 -26.35
CA LYS A 453 7.40 22.80 -26.30
C LYS A 453 6.70 23.13 -27.61
N ARG A 454 7.36 22.92 -28.74
CA ARG A 454 6.81 23.21 -30.08
C ARG A 454 5.56 22.37 -30.37
N LEU A 455 5.58 21.08 -30.05
CA LEU A 455 4.44 20.19 -30.26
C LEU A 455 3.26 20.53 -29.33
N ALA A 456 3.54 20.76 -28.05
CA ALA A 456 2.54 21.12 -27.06
C ALA A 456 1.90 22.48 -27.35
N SER A 457 2.68 23.49 -27.79
CA SER A 457 2.12 24.79 -28.21
C SER A 457 1.15 24.67 -29.38
N ARG A 458 1.35 23.72 -30.31
CA ARG A 458 0.37 23.49 -31.39
C ARG A 458 -0.98 22.98 -30.88
N VAL A 459 -0.97 22.15 -29.84
CA VAL A 459 -2.20 21.66 -29.20
C VAL A 459 -2.93 22.83 -28.52
N VAL A 460 -2.18 23.69 -27.83
CA VAL A 460 -2.68 24.92 -27.20
C VAL A 460 -3.34 25.83 -28.24
N ASP A 461 -2.66 26.12 -29.36
CA ASP A 461 -3.18 26.98 -30.43
C ASP A 461 -4.52 26.47 -31.00
N ILE A 462 -4.63 25.15 -31.20
CA ILE A 462 -5.83 24.51 -31.76
C ILE A 462 -6.98 24.58 -30.75
N TYR A 463 -6.70 24.39 -29.47
CA TYR A 463 -7.71 24.52 -28.41
C TYR A 463 -8.21 25.97 -28.30
N ILE A 464 -7.28 26.95 -28.26
CA ILE A 464 -7.61 28.37 -28.20
C ILE A 464 -8.49 28.78 -29.39
N ALA A 465 -8.17 28.33 -30.60
CA ALA A 465 -8.97 28.58 -31.79
C ALA A 465 -10.41 28.04 -31.65
N GLY A 466 -10.57 26.90 -30.96
CA GLY A 466 -11.85 26.23 -30.76
C GLY A 466 -12.75 26.86 -29.69
N VAL A 467 -12.13 27.42 -28.65
CA VAL A 467 -12.82 27.86 -27.42
C VAL A 467 -13.18 29.36 -27.43
N LYS A 468 -12.53 30.14 -28.30
CA LYS A 468 -12.65 31.60 -28.36
C LYS A 468 -14.07 32.11 -28.58
N GLU A 469 -14.78 31.56 -29.57
CA GLU A 469 -16.15 31.98 -29.90
C GLU A 469 -17.17 31.58 -28.81
N PRO A 470 -17.17 30.33 -28.28
CA PRO A 470 -17.98 29.94 -27.13
C PRO A 470 -17.74 30.80 -25.88
N LYS A 471 -16.48 31.08 -25.52
CA LYS A 471 -16.13 31.89 -24.35
C LYS A 471 -16.52 33.35 -24.50
N GLN A 472 -16.43 33.91 -25.70
CA GLN A 472 -16.91 35.26 -25.98
C GLN A 472 -18.43 35.37 -25.75
N ALA A 473 -19.21 34.39 -26.20
CA ALA A 473 -20.66 34.35 -25.96
C ALA A 473 -21.02 34.15 -24.47
N GLU A 474 -20.19 33.41 -23.72
CA GLU A 474 -20.32 33.24 -22.27
C GLU A 474 -20.03 34.55 -21.51
N LEU A 475 -18.95 35.26 -21.89
CA LEU A 475 -18.56 36.54 -21.29
C LEU A 475 -19.65 37.62 -21.44
N GLU A 476 -20.29 37.69 -22.61
CA GLU A 476 -21.39 38.62 -22.86
C GLU A 476 -22.60 38.38 -21.93
N ARG A 477 -22.87 37.13 -21.56
CA ARG A 477 -23.93 36.78 -20.62
C ARG A 477 -23.55 37.15 -19.18
N ILE A 478 -22.31 36.87 -18.78
CA ILE A 478 -21.82 37.18 -17.42
C ILE A 478 -21.77 38.69 -17.18
N ASN A 479 -21.31 39.48 -18.16
CA ASN A 479 -21.30 40.93 -18.09
C ASN A 479 -22.69 41.52 -17.86
N ALA A 480 -23.72 40.91 -18.45
CA ALA A 480 -25.10 41.31 -18.24
C ALA A 480 -25.61 40.99 -16.82
N GLN A 481 -25.06 39.96 -16.16
CA GLN A 481 -25.38 39.60 -14.77
C GLN A 481 -24.64 40.50 -13.77
N LEU A 482 -23.35 40.76 -13.99
CA LEU A 482 -22.51 41.63 -13.14
C LEU A 482 -22.96 43.08 -13.09
N ALA A 483 -23.54 43.59 -14.19
CA ALA A 483 -24.12 44.93 -14.23
C ALA A 483 -25.20 45.14 -13.15
N ASN A 484 -25.81 44.06 -12.63
CA ASN A 484 -26.83 44.12 -11.57
C ASN A 484 -26.26 44.13 -10.14
N LEU A 485 -24.93 44.03 -9.95
CA LEU A 485 -24.30 43.76 -8.63
C LEU A 485 -23.13 44.72 -8.27
N ALA A 486 -23.04 45.90 -8.88
CA ALA A 486 -21.86 46.79 -8.88
C ALA A 486 -21.31 47.32 -7.52
N GLU A 487 -21.90 46.99 -6.36
CA GLU A 487 -21.55 47.57 -5.05
C GLU A 487 -20.37 46.86 -4.30
N LEU A 488 -19.71 45.84 -4.86
CA LEU A 488 -18.79 44.92 -4.14
C LEU A 488 -17.25 44.97 -4.46
N LYS A 489 -16.75 45.98 -5.19
CA LYS A 489 -15.39 46.01 -5.82
C LYS A 489 -14.15 46.14 -4.90
N GLU A 490 -14.28 46.62 -3.66
CA GLU A 490 -13.12 46.93 -2.78
C GLU A 490 -12.41 45.71 -2.17
N LEU A 491 -13.11 44.58 -2.04
CA LEU A 491 -12.60 43.39 -1.34
C LEU A 491 -11.53 42.62 -2.15
N ARG A 492 -11.52 42.76 -3.48
CA ARG A 492 -10.62 42.04 -4.40
C ARG A 492 -9.16 42.53 -4.38
N GLN A 493 -8.93 43.83 -4.20
CA GLN A 493 -7.58 44.43 -4.25
C GLN A 493 -6.63 43.94 -3.14
N ALA A 494 -7.17 43.45 -2.03
CA ALA A 494 -6.38 43.01 -0.89
C ALA A 494 -5.69 41.65 -1.11
N MET A 495 -6.15 40.81 -2.05
CA MET A 495 -5.62 39.45 -2.22
C MET A 495 -4.28 39.40 -2.96
N ASP A 496 -4.01 40.35 -3.87
CA ASP A 496 -2.81 40.36 -4.72
C ASP A 496 -1.51 40.70 -3.96
N ASP A 497 -1.61 41.47 -2.88
CA ASP A 497 -0.45 41.94 -2.10
C ASP A 497 0.29 40.82 -1.35
N ILE A 498 -0.32 39.64 -1.20
CA ILE A 498 0.19 38.53 -0.37
C ILE A 498 1.27 37.71 -1.07
N ALA A 499 1.14 37.46 -2.37
CA ALA A 499 2.02 36.55 -3.11
C ALA A 499 3.48 37.05 -3.23
N THR A 500 3.69 38.37 -3.25
CA THR A 500 5.03 38.97 -3.44
C THR A 500 5.95 38.78 -2.24
N TYR A 501 5.42 38.49 -1.06
CA TYR A 501 6.16 38.48 0.20
C TYR A 501 6.99 37.20 0.44
N GLU A 502 6.58 36.05 -0.10
CA GLU A 502 7.17 34.73 0.18
C GLU A 502 8.64 34.60 -0.27
N GLN A 503 8.93 35.06 -1.49
CA GLN A 503 10.18 34.72 -2.20
C GLN A 503 11.45 35.33 -1.56
N GLN A 504 11.32 36.45 -0.85
CA GLN A 504 12.44 37.11 -0.19
C GLN A 504 12.99 36.34 1.01
N GLN A 505 12.20 35.46 1.61
CA GLN A 505 12.51 34.83 2.89
C GLN A 505 13.54 33.67 2.79
N LEU A 506 13.61 32.95 1.66
CA LEU A 506 14.43 31.74 1.49
C LEU A 506 15.96 31.96 1.43
N GLU A 507 16.42 33.11 0.99
CA GLU A 507 17.87 33.36 0.83
C GLU A 507 18.58 33.63 2.15
N GLU A 508 17.85 34.02 3.20
CA GLU A 508 18.43 34.46 4.46
C GLU A 508 18.88 33.29 5.37
N VAL A 509 18.47 32.03 5.13
CA VAL A 509 18.70 30.89 6.07
C VAL A 509 19.99 30.07 5.89
N LYS A 510 20.94 30.47 5.02
CA LYS A 510 22.14 29.64 4.68
C LYS A 510 23.23 29.56 5.76
N GLU A 511 23.16 30.38 6.81
CA GLU A 511 24.22 30.53 7.80
C GLU A 511 24.36 29.38 8.83
N PHE A 512 23.41 28.46 8.92
CA PHE A 512 23.31 27.47 10.02
C PHE A 512 24.08 26.13 9.84
N ASN A 513 25.08 26.02 8.94
CA ASN A 513 25.73 24.74 8.55
C ASN A 513 27.13 24.48 9.22
N PRO A 514 27.40 23.33 9.91
CA PRO A 514 28.65 23.10 10.70
C PRO A 514 29.90 22.59 9.92
N LYS A 515 31.11 22.65 10.55
CA LYS A 515 32.43 22.26 9.98
C LYS A 515 33.15 21.13 10.79
N GLY A 516 33.56 19.98 10.19
CA GLY A 516 34.38 18.91 10.84
C GLY A 516 34.12 17.44 10.37
N THR A 517 34.90 16.44 10.85
CA THR A 517 34.76 14.97 10.58
C THR A 517 34.34 14.15 11.82
N PHE A 518 33.62 13.03 11.62
CA PHE A 518 32.84 12.31 12.66
C PHE A 518 33.49 11.02 13.24
N ASP A 519 34.73 10.68 12.88
CA ASP A 519 35.29 9.32 13.11
C ASP A 519 35.72 9.00 14.57
N GLU A 520 36.10 9.99 15.38
CA GLU A 520 36.68 9.79 16.73
C GLU A 520 35.68 9.25 17.76
N LEU A 521 34.41 9.66 17.69
CA LEU A 521 33.32 9.16 18.55
C LEU A 521 33.09 7.66 18.39
N ARG A 522 33.23 7.14 17.17
CA ARG A 522 32.87 5.76 16.82
C ARG A 522 33.79 4.73 17.49
N GLU A 523 35.06 5.09 17.72
CA GLU A 523 35.99 4.25 18.49
C GLU A 523 35.68 4.23 19.99
N MET A 524 35.15 5.32 20.54
CA MET A 524 34.82 5.42 21.97
C MET A 524 33.64 4.53 22.35
N TRP A 525 32.63 4.42 21.48
CA TRP A 525 31.51 3.49 21.65
C TRP A 525 31.95 2.01 21.71
N ARG A 526 33.09 1.65 21.08
CA ARG A 526 33.63 0.28 21.07
C ARG A 526 34.46 -0.08 22.30
N LYS A 527 34.90 0.89 23.11
CA LYS A 527 35.64 0.61 24.35
C LYS A 527 34.64 0.12 25.42
N GLY A 528 34.87 -1.09 25.94
CA GLY A 528 34.02 -1.74 26.95
C GLY A 528 34.12 -1.06 28.31
N TYR A 529 33.21 -0.15 28.64
CA TYR A 529 33.04 0.38 30.00
C TYR A 529 32.14 -0.57 30.81
N THR A 530 32.51 -0.85 32.07
CA THR A 530 31.77 -1.73 33.00
C THR A 530 31.50 -0.99 34.31
N TYR A 531 30.41 -1.36 35.01
CA TYR A 531 29.97 -0.76 36.27
C TYR A 531 29.64 -1.88 37.29
N ASP A 532 30.14 -1.78 38.52
CA ASP A 532 29.91 -2.77 39.59
C ASP A 532 28.68 -2.38 40.44
N ASP A 533 27.62 -3.19 40.41
CA ASP A 533 26.27 -2.90 40.94
C ASP A 533 26.09 -2.99 42.48
N VAL A 534 27.18 -3.07 43.25
CA VAL A 534 27.15 -3.44 44.68
C VAL A 534 26.59 -2.32 45.59
N SER A 535 26.45 -1.08 45.14
CA SER A 535 26.03 0.08 45.97
C SER A 535 24.58 0.53 45.83
N ASP A 536 23.84 0.11 44.80
CA ASP A 536 22.59 0.78 44.40
C ASP A 536 21.31 0.09 44.91
N ALA A 537 21.43 -1.17 45.35
CA ALA A 537 20.30 -1.99 45.82
C ALA A 537 19.58 -1.45 47.07
N THR A 538 20.19 -0.54 47.83
CA THR A 538 19.66 -0.02 49.11
C THR A 538 18.84 1.27 49.00
N ILE A 539 18.66 1.84 47.80
CA ILE A 539 18.11 3.19 47.64
C ILE A 539 16.57 3.19 47.55
N PHE A 540 15.97 2.19 46.90
CA PHE A 540 14.53 2.14 46.64
C PHE A 540 13.69 1.40 47.69
N ASP A 541 14.31 0.61 48.56
CA ASP A 541 13.64 -0.09 49.69
C ASP A 541 12.97 0.87 50.72
N SER A 542 13.22 2.18 50.61
CA SER A 542 12.69 3.20 51.53
C SER A 542 11.49 4.01 51.00
N LEU A 543 11.05 3.78 49.76
CA LEU A 543 9.96 4.54 49.12
C LEU A 543 8.62 3.78 49.22
N THR A 544 7.74 4.20 50.12
CA THR A 544 6.36 3.67 50.26
C THR A 544 5.44 4.17 49.14
N VAL A 545 4.86 3.24 48.36
CA VAL A 545 3.84 3.47 47.31
C VAL A 545 2.46 3.05 47.85
N SER A 546 1.39 3.82 47.63
CA SER A 546 0.08 3.60 48.25
C SER A 546 -1.02 3.37 47.20
N GLN A 547 -1.49 2.13 47.05
CA GLN A 547 -2.61 1.81 46.15
C GLN A 547 -3.99 2.22 46.73
N ALA A 548 -4.83 2.84 45.90
CA ALA A 548 -6.24 3.13 46.19
C ALA A 548 -7.18 2.54 45.10
N PRO A 549 -8.45 2.21 45.44
CA PRO A 549 -9.35 1.45 44.57
C PRO A 549 -10.19 2.35 43.64
N GLU A 550 -10.43 1.90 42.40
CA GLU A 550 -11.17 2.64 41.36
C GLU A 550 -12.61 2.14 41.11
N GLU A 551 -13.54 3.09 40.90
CA GLU A 551 -14.93 2.87 40.49
C GLU A 551 -15.09 3.00 38.96
N VAL A 552 -15.81 2.04 38.36
CA VAL A 552 -16.04 1.94 36.91
C VAL A 552 -17.38 2.56 36.52
N LYS A 553 -17.41 3.34 35.43
CA LYS A 553 -18.65 3.69 34.72
C LYS A 553 -18.72 2.94 33.39
N GLU A 554 -19.75 2.12 33.21
CA GLU A 554 -20.09 1.49 31.95
C GLU A 554 -20.92 2.43 31.06
N GLU A 555 -20.47 2.64 29.82
CA GLU A 555 -21.28 3.28 28.79
C GLU A 555 -22.20 2.27 28.10
N LYS A 556 -23.49 2.64 28.00
CA LYS A 556 -24.51 1.88 27.29
C LYS A 556 -24.48 2.28 25.81
N VAL A 557 -24.06 1.35 24.95
CA VAL A 557 -24.24 1.46 23.49
C VAL A 557 -25.74 1.52 23.17
N ARG A 558 -26.15 2.54 22.42
CA ARG A 558 -27.51 2.66 21.89
C ARG A 558 -27.69 1.68 20.74
N ARG A 559 -28.61 0.73 20.91
CA ARG A 559 -29.16 -0.13 19.84
C ARG A 559 -29.86 0.75 18.78
N ALA A 560 -29.50 0.57 17.51
CA ALA A 560 -30.38 0.94 16.42
C ALA A 560 -31.40 -0.19 16.24
N GLU A 561 -32.69 0.11 16.36
CA GLU A 561 -33.74 -0.83 15.96
C GLU A 561 -33.77 -0.91 14.43
N LYS A 562 -33.28 -2.01 13.88
CA LYS A 562 -33.74 -2.54 12.60
C LYS A 562 -33.92 -4.04 12.77
N THR A 563 -35.15 -4.50 12.55
CA THR A 563 -35.54 -5.90 12.64
C THR A 563 -35.74 -6.40 11.22
N PHE A 564 -34.73 -7.05 10.65
CA PHE A 564 -34.93 -7.89 9.48
C PHE A 564 -35.63 -9.18 9.93
N ASP A 565 -36.85 -9.43 9.46
CA ASP A 565 -37.56 -10.68 9.75
C ASP A 565 -37.28 -11.69 8.62
N GLU A 566 -36.45 -12.70 8.92
CA GLU A 566 -36.07 -13.74 7.96
C GLU A 566 -37.27 -14.55 7.46
N ALA A 567 -38.31 -14.73 8.29
CA ALA A 567 -39.50 -15.46 7.91
C ALA A 567 -40.38 -14.61 6.97
N GLU A 568 -40.56 -13.33 7.27
CA GLU A 568 -41.27 -12.39 6.40
C GLU A 568 -40.56 -12.22 5.05
N ALA A 569 -39.22 -12.14 5.07
CA ALA A 569 -38.41 -12.08 3.86
C ALA A 569 -38.51 -13.35 3.01
N ALA A 570 -38.47 -14.54 3.64
CA ALA A 570 -38.64 -15.81 2.93
C ALA A 570 -40.05 -15.96 2.36
N GLU A 571 -41.08 -15.57 3.11
CA GLU A 571 -42.47 -15.57 2.65
C GLU A 571 -42.64 -14.61 1.46
N TRP A 572 -42.08 -13.41 1.53
CA TRP A 572 -42.09 -12.46 0.42
C TRP A 572 -41.37 -13.00 -0.82
N VAL A 573 -40.19 -13.61 -0.66
CA VAL A 573 -39.47 -14.24 -1.79
C VAL A 573 -40.27 -15.41 -2.37
N GLU A 574 -40.94 -16.21 -1.55
CA GLU A 574 -41.85 -17.28 -2.01
C GLU A 574 -43.05 -16.71 -2.78
N GLN A 575 -43.62 -15.59 -2.34
CA GLN A 575 -44.65 -14.87 -3.08
C GLN A 575 -44.13 -14.38 -4.45
N ILE A 576 -42.92 -13.80 -4.50
CA ILE A 576 -42.29 -13.37 -5.76
C ILE A 576 -42.03 -14.57 -6.67
N HIS A 577 -41.51 -15.67 -6.13
CA HIS A 577 -41.26 -16.92 -6.84
C HIS A 577 -42.56 -17.48 -7.45
N ALA A 578 -43.67 -17.43 -6.70
CA ALA A 578 -45.00 -17.83 -7.19
C ALA A 578 -45.55 -16.92 -8.30
N LEU A 579 -45.07 -15.67 -8.43
CA LEU A 579 -45.44 -14.74 -9.50
C LEU A 579 -44.61 -14.94 -10.77
N ILE A 580 -43.44 -15.59 -10.70
CA ILE A 580 -42.58 -15.83 -11.87
C ILE A 580 -43.35 -16.51 -13.02
N PRO A 581 -44.17 -17.57 -12.81
CA PRO A 581 -44.95 -18.17 -13.89
C PRO A 581 -45.95 -17.20 -14.54
N ASP A 582 -46.56 -16.29 -13.78
CA ASP A 582 -47.50 -15.28 -14.30
C ASP A 582 -46.76 -14.21 -15.14
N ILE A 583 -45.53 -13.86 -14.76
CA ILE A 583 -44.65 -12.96 -15.53
C ILE A 583 -44.18 -13.66 -16.81
N GLN A 584 -43.72 -14.92 -16.72
CA GLN A 584 -43.29 -15.73 -17.87
C GLN A 584 -44.40 -15.98 -18.88
N ALA A 585 -45.66 -16.06 -18.43
CA ALA A 585 -46.82 -16.20 -19.31
C ALA A 585 -47.04 -14.98 -20.22
N LYS A 586 -46.39 -13.83 -19.93
CA LYS A 586 -46.40 -12.63 -20.76
C LYS A 586 -45.17 -12.61 -21.65
N ALA A 587 -45.37 -12.81 -22.96
CA ALA A 587 -44.29 -12.76 -23.94
C ALA A 587 -43.48 -11.45 -23.90
N ILE A 588 -44.08 -10.35 -23.43
CA ILE A 588 -43.42 -9.04 -23.28
C ILE A 588 -42.57 -8.89 -22.00
N LEU A 589 -42.55 -9.88 -21.10
CA LEU A 589 -41.83 -9.86 -19.81
C LEU A 589 -40.92 -11.08 -19.57
N GLU A 590 -40.62 -11.86 -20.61
CA GLU A 590 -39.80 -13.08 -20.51
C GLU A 590 -38.41 -12.82 -19.91
N ARG A 591 -37.74 -11.73 -20.28
CA ARG A 591 -36.43 -11.35 -19.72
C ARG A 591 -36.51 -10.93 -18.26
N GLU A 592 -37.54 -10.17 -17.91
CA GLU A 592 -37.80 -9.75 -16.54
C GLU A 592 -38.01 -10.96 -15.62
N ALA A 593 -38.72 -11.99 -16.11
CA ALA A 593 -38.92 -13.23 -15.36
C ALA A 593 -37.62 -14.02 -15.15
N ASP A 594 -36.78 -14.15 -16.17
CA ASP A 594 -35.49 -14.86 -16.07
C ASP A 594 -34.56 -14.17 -15.05
N LEU A 595 -34.52 -12.84 -15.05
CA LEU A 595 -33.72 -12.06 -14.10
C LEU A 595 -34.22 -12.16 -12.66
N ILE A 596 -35.54 -12.16 -12.46
CA ILE A 596 -36.13 -12.40 -11.13
C ILE A 596 -35.80 -13.83 -10.68
N THR A 597 -35.89 -14.82 -11.57
CA THR A 597 -35.56 -16.24 -11.27
C THR A 597 -34.12 -16.37 -10.80
N LYS A 598 -33.15 -15.85 -11.57
CA LYS A 598 -31.72 -15.86 -11.20
C LYS A 598 -31.47 -15.16 -9.86
N ALA A 599 -32.16 -14.07 -9.56
CA ALA A 599 -32.03 -13.35 -8.30
C ALA A 599 -32.61 -14.14 -7.11
N VAL A 600 -33.75 -14.81 -7.31
CA VAL A 600 -34.40 -15.68 -6.32
C VAL A 600 -33.55 -16.91 -6.05
N ASP A 601 -33.09 -17.63 -7.08
CA ASP A 601 -32.25 -18.84 -6.92
C ASP A 601 -30.96 -18.53 -6.13
N ARG A 602 -30.35 -17.38 -6.40
CA ARG A 602 -29.16 -16.91 -5.67
C ARG A 602 -29.45 -16.61 -4.20
N PHE A 603 -30.63 -16.08 -3.89
CA PHE A 603 -31.04 -15.82 -2.52
C PHE A 603 -31.39 -17.13 -1.78
N GLU A 604 -32.12 -18.04 -2.43
CA GLU A 604 -32.55 -19.32 -1.86
C GLU A 604 -31.39 -20.28 -1.58
N SER A 605 -30.34 -20.25 -2.41
CA SER A 605 -29.13 -21.06 -2.22
C SER A 605 -28.29 -20.67 -1.00
N ARG A 606 -28.54 -19.51 -0.38
CA ARG A 606 -27.98 -19.04 0.91
C ARG A 606 -26.45 -19.14 1.09
N SER A 607 -25.67 -19.26 0.02
CA SER A 607 -24.22 -19.43 0.13
C SER A 607 -23.50 -18.08 0.20
N PHE A 608 -22.96 -17.72 1.36
CA PHE A 608 -22.16 -16.50 1.55
C PHE A 608 -20.71 -16.85 1.85
N THR A 609 -19.78 -16.28 1.11
CA THR A 609 -18.34 -16.53 1.30
C THR A 609 -17.72 -15.44 2.16
N ILE A 610 -17.13 -15.85 3.29
CA ILE A 610 -16.38 -14.98 4.21
C ILE A 610 -14.91 -15.40 4.18
N SER A 611 -14.03 -14.47 3.82
CA SER A 611 -12.59 -14.74 3.78
C SER A 611 -11.84 -14.03 4.90
N LEU A 612 -10.89 -14.73 5.53
CA LEU A 612 -10.04 -14.22 6.61
C LEU A 612 -8.70 -13.75 6.05
N PHE A 613 -8.33 -12.50 6.32
CA PHE A 613 -7.08 -11.87 5.90
C PHE A 613 -6.33 -11.29 7.11
N GLY A 614 -5.04 -11.03 6.93
CA GLY A 614 -4.18 -10.44 7.96
C GLY A 614 -2.76 -10.99 7.92
N ALA A 615 -1.84 -10.27 8.54
CA ALA A 615 -0.43 -10.66 8.65
C ALA A 615 -0.24 -12.08 9.21
N PHE A 616 0.95 -12.64 9.01
CA PHE A 616 1.34 -13.88 9.71
C PHE A 616 1.26 -13.63 11.23
N SER A 617 0.76 -14.62 11.98
CA SER A 617 0.50 -14.51 13.42
C SER A 617 -0.51 -13.45 13.87
N ALA A 618 -1.34 -12.89 12.98
CA ALA A 618 -2.44 -12.00 13.35
C ALA A 618 -3.63 -12.70 14.05
N GLY A 619 -3.56 -14.02 14.23
CA GLY A 619 -4.58 -14.83 14.92
C GLY A 619 -5.76 -15.29 14.04
N LYS A 620 -5.58 -15.40 12.72
CA LYS A 620 -6.60 -15.88 11.75
C LYS A 620 -7.18 -17.24 12.11
N SER A 621 -6.33 -18.25 12.23
CA SER A 621 -6.75 -19.62 12.52
C SER A 621 -7.34 -19.74 13.94
N SER A 622 -6.82 -18.98 14.92
CA SER A 622 -7.40 -18.92 16.27
C SER A 622 -8.81 -18.33 16.27
N PHE A 623 -9.02 -17.26 15.50
CA PHE A 623 -10.33 -16.64 15.34
C PHE A 623 -11.31 -17.53 14.59
N ALA A 624 -10.87 -18.21 13.53
CA ALA A 624 -11.65 -19.21 12.82
C ALA A 624 -12.09 -20.35 13.75
N ASN A 625 -11.17 -20.91 14.55
CA ASN A 625 -11.49 -21.93 15.55
C ASN A 625 -12.53 -21.42 16.56
N ALA A 626 -12.37 -20.19 17.05
CA ALA A 626 -13.31 -19.59 17.97
C ALA A 626 -14.70 -19.37 17.33
N LEU A 627 -14.79 -18.95 16.07
CA LEU A 627 -16.06 -18.82 15.32
C LEU A 627 -16.75 -20.18 15.16
N LEU A 628 -15.98 -21.20 14.77
CA LEU A 628 -16.50 -22.55 14.53
C LEU A 628 -16.83 -23.29 15.83
N GLY A 629 -16.20 -22.89 16.94
CA GLY A 629 -16.40 -23.44 18.28
C GLY A 629 -15.53 -24.65 18.62
N ASP A 630 -14.55 -24.97 17.78
CA ASP A 630 -13.69 -26.15 17.93
C ASP A 630 -12.29 -25.92 17.32
N ASN A 631 -11.30 -26.69 17.76
CA ASN A 631 -9.93 -26.61 17.26
C ASN A 631 -9.76 -27.44 15.98
N MET A 632 -10.20 -26.91 14.84
CA MET A 632 -10.19 -27.64 13.57
C MET A 632 -9.25 -27.06 12.49
N MET A 633 -8.91 -25.78 12.60
CA MET A 633 -8.05 -25.11 11.64
C MET A 633 -6.60 -25.52 11.86
N PRO A 634 -5.92 -26.04 10.84
CA PRO A 634 -4.53 -26.46 10.97
C PRO A 634 -3.61 -25.26 11.12
N VAL A 635 -2.59 -25.40 11.98
CA VAL A 635 -1.53 -24.40 12.17
C VAL A 635 -0.28 -24.89 11.44
N SER A 636 0.13 -24.19 10.39
CA SER A 636 1.40 -24.46 9.69
C SER A 636 2.51 -23.56 10.28
N PRO A 637 3.63 -24.12 10.76
CA PRO A 637 4.74 -23.34 11.31
C PRO A 637 5.57 -22.62 10.23
N HIS A 638 5.37 -22.95 8.94
CA HIS A 638 6.23 -22.48 7.86
C HIS A 638 5.52 -21.45 6.94
N PRO A 639 6.06 -20.22 6.79
CA PRO A 639 5.50 -19.16 5.96
C PRO A 639 5.38 -19.50 4.46
N THR A 640 6.05 -20.56 4.01
CA THR A 640 6.23 -20.95 2.61
C THR A 640 5.17 -21.92 2.09
N THR A 641 4.39 -22.53 2.98
CA THR A 641 3.42 -23.59 2.62
C THR A 641 2.00 -23.06 2.78
N ALA A 642 1.58 -22.25 1.81
CA ALA A 642 0.24 -21.68 1.76
C ALA A 642 -0.79 -22.72 1.33
N THR A 643 -1.64 -23.13 2.28
CA THR A 643 -2.82 -23.95 2.00
C THR A 643 -4.08 -23.14 2.24
N VAL A 644 -4.94 -23.02 1.23
CA VAL A 644 -6.27 -22.42 1.40
C VAL A 644 -7.15 -23.44 2.13
N THR A 645 -7.75 -23.03 3.24
CA THR A 645 -8.66 -23.88 4.01
C THR A 645 -10.06 -23.34 3.92
N ILE A 646 -10.99 -24.14 3.41
CA ILE A 646 -12.40 -23.82 3.22
C ILE A 646 -13.20 -24.62 4.25
N VAL A 647 -14.13 -23.99 4.95
CA VAL A 647 -15.05 -24.65 5.89
C VAL A 647 -16.49 -24.37 5.43
N GLN A 648 -17.28 -25.43 5.23
CA GLN A 648 -18.67 -25.33 4.76
C GLN A 648 -19.58 -26.38 5.41
N ALA A 649 -20.89 -26.24 5.18
CA ALA A 649 -21.90 -27.14 5.75
C ALA A 649 -21.74 -28.58 5.22
N PRO A 650 -22.06 -29.60 6.03
CA PRO A 650 -22.14 -30.98 5.55
C PRO A 650 -23.16 -31.11 4.41
N THR A 651 -22.89 -32.03 3.49
CA THR A 651 -23.77 -32.36 2.38
C THR A 651 -24.25 -33.82 2.48
N ASP A 652 -25.16 -34.23 1.59
CA ASP A 652 -25.55 -35.64 1.47
C ASP A 652 -24.35 -36.57 1.15
N GLU A 653 -23.30 -36.01 0.54
CA GLU A 653 -22.07 -36.71 0.16
C GLU A 653 -21.00 -36.69 1.27
N TYR A 654 -20.86 -35.58 1.99
CA TYR A 654 -19.81 -35.37 2.99
C TYR A 654 -20.41 -35.03 4.36
N ALA A 655 -20.32 -35.97 5.29
CA ALA A 655 -20.82 -35.82 6.65
C ALA A 655 -19.96 -34.87 7.51
N HIS A 656 -20.52 -34.43 8.64
CA HIS A 656 -19.80 -33.64 9.65
C HIS A 656 -18.45 -34.26 10.04
N GLY A 657 -17.41 -33.43 10.10
CA GLY A 657 -16.05 -33.84 10.48
C GLY A 657 -15.21 -34.40 9.33
N THR A 658 -15.75 -34.40 8.11
CA THR A 658 -15.03 -34.84 6.91
C THR A 658 -14.16 -33.71 6.39
N ALA A 659 -12.89 -33.99 6.12
CA ALA A 659 -11.99 -33.10 5.41
C ALA A 659 -11.63 -33.72 4.06
N VAL A 660 -11.77 -32.94 2.99
CA VAL A 660 -11.40 -33.30 1.63
C VAL A 660 -10.13 -32.53 1.30
N VAL A 661 -9.03 -33.27 1.20
CA VAL A 661 -7.72 -32.72 0.81
C VAL A 661 -7.57 -32.92 -0.69
N ARG A 662 -7.53 -31.81 -1.44
CA ARG A 662 -7.26 -31.81 -2.88
C ARG A 662 -5.79 -31.52 -3.11
N PHE A 663 -5.15 -32.41 -3.86
CA PHE A 663 -3.76 -32.27 -4.21
C PHE A 663 -3.63 -31.69 -5.62
N LYS A 664 -2.59 -30.87 -5.78
CA LYS A 664 -2.23 -30.21 -7.03
C LYS A 664 -2.10 -31.23 -8.15
N SER A 665 -2.60 -30.84 -9.32
CA SER A 665 -2.39 -31.60 -10.55
C SER A 665 -0.91 -31.65 -10.92
N ARG A 666 -0.54 -32.63 -11.77
CA ARG A 666 0.83 -32.74 -12.31
C ARG A 666 1.27 -31.44 -13.00
N THR A 667 0.35 -30.78 -13.70
CA THR A 667 0.58 -29.52 -14.39
C THR A 667 0.89 -28.40 -13.40
N ALA A 668 0.04 -28.22 -12.37
CA ALA A 668 0.22 -27.19 -11.35
C ALA A 668 1.54 -27.38 -10.58
N LEU A 669 1.89 -28.61 -10.20
CA LEU A 669 3.19 -28.91 -9.57
C LEU A 669 4.36 -28.65 -10.52
N SER A 670 4.24 -29.00 -11.80
CA SER A 670 5.31 -28.75 -12.77
C SER A 670 5.53 -27.25 -12.99
N GLU A 671 4.47 -26.46 -13.11
CA GLU A 671 4.53 -25.00 -13.19
C GLU A 671 5.16 -24.40 -11.92
N GLU A 672 4.77 -24.92 -10.76
CA GLU A 672 5.32 -24.49 -9.48
C GLU A 672 6.81 -24.79 -9.37
N ILE A 673 7.22 -26.03 -9.65
CA ILE A 673 8.63 -26.47 -9.64
C ILE A 673 9.44 -25.63 -10.62
N THR A 674 8.93 -25.42 -11.83
CA THR A 674 9.59 -24.60 -12.85
C THR A 674 9.74 -23.16 -12.36
N SER A 675 8.70 -22.59 -11.75
CA SER A 675 8.71 -21.25 -11.19
C SER A 675 9.72 -21.11 -10.03
N VAL A 676 9.77 -22.08 -9.12
CA VAL A 676 10.73 -22.07 -8.00
C VAL A 676 12.15 -22.30 -8.50
N ALA A 677 12.38 -23.31 -9.35
CA ALA A 677 13.71 -23.67 -9.83
C ALA A 677 14.34 -22.60 -10.72
N ASN A 678 13.53 -21.87 -11.51
CA ASN A 678 14.01 -20.74 -12.29
C ASN A 678 14.57 -19.62 -11.40
N SER A 679 14.11 -19.46 -10.15
CA SER A 679 14.69 -18.46 -9.22
C SER A 679 16.14 -18.75 -8.81
N ILE A 680 16.60 -19.98 -9.04
CA ILE A 680 17.99 -20.42 -8.87
C ILE A 680 18.60 -20.89 -10.19
N ARG A 681 18.04 -20.44 -11.34
CA ARG A 681 18.49 -20.76 -12.70
C ARG A 681 18.66 -22.24 -13.00
N THR A 682 17.86 -23.06 -12.33
CA THR A 682 17.80 -24.49 -12.59
C THR A 682 16.51 -24.76 -13.35
N SER A 683 16.60 -25.44 -14.50
CA SER A 683 15.41 -25.92 -15.19
C SER A 683 15.00 -27.25 -14.57
N LEU A 684 14.05 -27.18 -13.64
CA LEU A 684 13.42 -28.36 -13.06
C LEU A 684 11.97 -28.43 -13.49
N THR A 685 11.53 -29.64 -13.81
CA THR A 685 10.14 -30.01 -13.93
C THR A 685 9.86 -31.11 -12.93
N ILE A 686 8.60 -31.51 -12.82
CA ILE A 686 8.22 -32.66 -12.01
C ILE A 686 8.98 -33.94 -12.41
N ASP A 687 9.41 -34.07 -13.68
CA ASP A 687 10.14 -35.23 -14.19
C ASP A 687 11.66 -35.17 -13.93
N SER A 688 12.25 -33.97 -13.86
CA SER A 688 13.70 -33.81 -13.72
C SER A 688 14.13 -33.60 -12.27
N ILE A 689 13.27 -33.03 -11.41
CA ILE A 689 13.58 -32.80 -10.00
C ILE A 689 13.95 -34.07 -9.23
N PRO A 690 13.38 -35.28 -9.46
CA PRO A 690 13.76 -36.47 -8.70
C PRO A 690 15.22 -36.90 -8.92
N LYS A 691 15.88 -36.42 -9.99
CA LYS A 691 17.29 -36.71 -10.30
C LYS A 691 18.23 -35.53 -10.04
N TRP A 692 17.69 -34.41 -9.56
CA TRP A 692 18.45 -33.19 -9.32
C TRP A 692 19.42 -33.34 -8.14
N ASN A 693 20.65 -32.87 -8.31
CA ASN A 693 21.65 -32.84 -7.25
C ASN A 693 21.71 -31.44 -6.62
N ALA A 694 21.10 -31.28 -5.46
CA ALA A 694 21.03 -29.99 -4.78
C ALA A 694 22.40 -29.44 -4.31
N ASN A 695 23.45 -30.28 -4.26
CA ASN A 695 24.80 -29.83 -3.89
C ASN A 695 25.52 -29.06 -5.02
N GLU A 696 24.99 -29.08 -6.23
CA GLU A 696 25.52 -28.33 -7.38
C GLU A 696 24.92 -26.92 -7.49
N ALA A 697 23.76 -26.69 -6.88
CA ALA A 697 23.13 -25.37 -6.79
C ALA A 697 23.79 -24.53 -5.67
N GLY A 698 24.02 -23.24 -5.92
CA GLY A 698 24.05 -22.14 -4.93
C GLY A 698 24.40 -22.37 -3.45
N ASN A 699 25.39 -21.65 -2.89
CA ASN A 699 25.63 -21.58 -1.42
C ASN A 699 25.18 -20.25 -0.79
N SER A 700 24.41 -19.41 -1.49
CA SER A 700 23.96 -18.13 -0.91
C SER A 700 22.82 -18.36 0.10
N ILE A 701 22.81 -17.57 1.18
CA ILE A 701 21.84 -17.68 2.30
C ILE A 701 20.40 -17.55 1.79
N ARG A 702 20.16 -16.74 0.76
CA ARG A 702 18.84 -16.50 0.17
C ARG A 702 18.36 -17.62 -0.75
N GLN A 703 19.26 -18.30 -1.46
CA GLN A 703 18.93 -19.48 -2.26
C GLN A 703 18.66 -20.71 -1.41
N LYS A 704 19.17 -20.74 -0.17
CA LYS A 704 19.01 -21.87 0.74
C LYS A 704 17.54 -22.21 0.98
N ALA A 705 16.69 -21.22 1.27
CA ALA A 705 15.25 -21.43 1.46
C ALA A 705 14.56 -22.01 0.21
N THR A 706 14.92 -21.52 -0.99
CA THR A 706 14.40 -22.03 -2.26
C THR A 706 14.86 -23.46 -2.53
N ILE A 707 16.16 -23.74 -2.32
CA ILE A 707 16.75 -25.07 -2.51
C ILE A 707 16.12 -26.05 -1.52
N ASP A 708 15.90 -25.64 -0.27
CA ASP A 708 15.29 -26.47 0.76
C ASP A 708 13.82 -26.77 0.39
N TYR A 709 13.06 -25.80 -0.12
CA TYR A 709 11.70 -26.06 -0.64
C TYR A 709 11.70 -27.03 -1.84
N LEU A 710 12.63 -26.87 -2.79
CA LEU A 710 12.77 -27.81 -3.91
C LEU A 710 13.19 -29.21 -3.44
N ARG A 711 14.00 -29.32 -2.37
CA ARG A 711 14.35 -30.61 -1.75
C ARG A 711 13.15 -31.24 -1.07
N VAL A 712 12.27 -30.44 -0.45
CA VAL A 712 10.99 -30.91 0.09
C VAL A 712 10.20 -31.53 -1.06
N ILE A 713 9.91 -30.78 -2.13
CA ILE A 713 9.20 -31.31 -3.30
C ILE A 713 9.89 -32.54 -3.91
N GLN A 714 11.22 -32.52 -4.04
CA GLN A 714 11.99 -33.64 -4.58
C GLN A 714 11.78 -34.92 -3.77
N THR A 715 11.82 -34.80 -2.45
CA THR A 715 11.64 -35.93 -1.52
C THR A 715 10.19 -36.40 -1.57
N SER A 716 9.23 -35.47 -1.54
CA SER A 716 7.80 -35.74 -1.68
C SER A 716 7.47 -36.49 -2.98
N LEU A 717 8.03 -36.09 -4.12
CA LEU A 717 7.80 -36.77 -5.39
C LEU A 717 8.37 -38.19 -5.41
N ARG A 718 9.48 -38.45 -4.70
CA ARG A 718 10.05 -39.81 -4.63
C ARG A 718 9.24 -40.74 -3.72
N GLU A 719 8.66 -40.20 -2.66
CA GLU A 719 8.03 -40.99 -1.60
C GLU A 719 6.50 -41.00 -1.64
N ARG A 720 5.88 -40.05 -2.35
CA ARG A 720 4.45 -39.75 -2.33
C ARG A 720 3.88 -39.33 -3.70
N GLU A 721 4.41 -39.86 -4.80
CA GLU A 721 3.92 -39.54 -6.16
C GLU A 721 2.41 -39.88 -6.32
N GLU A 722 1.92 -40.85 -5.56
CA GLU A 722 0.51 -41.27 -5.55
C GLU A 722 -0.48 -40.20 -5.07
N LEU A 723 0.00 -39.09 -4.51
CA LEU A 723 -0.84 -37.98 -4.06
C LEU A 723 -1.14 -36.97 -5.18
N ILE A 724 -0.39 -36.96 -6.28
CA ILE A 724 -0.61 -36.01 -7.39
C ILE A 724 -2.00 -36.24 -8.00
N ASP A 725 -2.75 -35.16 -8.21
CA ASP A 725 -4.12 -35.19 -8.77
C ASP A 725 -5.10 -36.05 -7.94
N ALA A 726 -4.71 -36.42 -6.71
CA ALA A 726 -5.53 -37.20 -5.82
C ALA A 726 -6.51 -36.29 -5.05
N THR A 727 -7.64 -36.86 -4.68
CA THR A 727 -8.51 -36.32 -3.64
C THR A 727 -8.53 -37.33 -2.51
N LYS A 728 -8.21 -36.90 -1.28
CA LYS A 728 -8.24 -37.75 -0.09
C LYS A 728 -9.32 -37.27 0.85
N LEU A 729 -10.21 -38.18 1.22
CA LEU A 729 -11.13 -37.98 2.32
C LEU A 729 -10.41 -38.40 3.61
N THR A 730 -10.37 -37.50 4.58
CA THR A 730 -9.80 -37.70 5.91
C THR A 730 -10.75 -37.14 6.96
N THR A 731 -10.46 -37.38 8.23
CA THR A 731 -11.15 -36.72 9.34
C THR A 731 -10.36 -35.48 9.78
N ILE A 732 -11.01 -34.55 10.48
CA ILE A 732 -10.33 -33.37 11.03
C ILE A 732 -9.16 -33.75 11.96
N ASP A 733 -9.35 -34.75 12.82
CA ASP A 733 -8.30 -35.23 13.74
C ASP A 733 -7.06 -35.76 13.02
N SER A 734 -7.23 -36.28 11.81
CA SER A 734 -6.17 -36.80 10.95
C SER A 734 -5.77 -35.84 9.84
N LEU A 735 -6.25 -34.59 9.87
CA LEU A 735 -5.91 -33.57 8.90
C LEU A 735 -4.47 -33.08 9.10
N SER A 736 -4.01 -32.98 10.35
CA SER A 736 -2.64 -32.56 10.70
C SER A 736 -1.57 -33.38 9.99
N ASP A 737 -1.83 -34.67 9.73
CA ASP A 737 -0.92 -35.57 9.01
C ASP A 737 -0.60 -35.09 7.59
N TYR A 738 -1.49 -34.29 7.01
CA TYR A 738 -1.35 -33.73 5.67
C TYR A 738 -0.79 -32.31 5.68
N VAL A 739 -1.28 -31.44 6.56
CA VAL A 739 -0.98 -30.00 6.55
C VAL A 739 0.21 -29.59 7.42
N ALA A 740 0.55 -30.36 8.47
CA ALA A 740 1.72 -30.05 9.30
C ALA A 740 3.04 -30.58 8.71
N ASN A 741 2.96 -31.68 7.96
CA ASN A 741 4.12 -32.26 7.30
C ASN A 741 4.41 -31.51 6.00
N GLU A 742 5.50 -30.73 5.97
CA GLU A 742 5.87 -29.92 4.79
C GLU A 742 6.00 -30.74 3.51
N TYR A 743 6.44 -32.00 3.60
CA TYR A 743 6.55 -32.93 2.47
C TYR A 743 5.20 -33.35 1.89
N VAL A 744 4.10 -33.22 2.62
CA VAL A 744 2.75 -33.51 2.13
C VAL A 744 2.03 -32.20 1.79
N ALA A 745 2.15 -31.20 2.66
CA ALA A 745 1.50 -29.90 2.54
C ALA A 745 1.90 -29.15 1.26
N CYS A 746 3.13 -29.30 0.77
CA CYS A 746 3.57 -28.67 -0.48
C CYS A 746 2.77 -29.13 -1.73
N PHE A 747 2.12 -30.30 -1.68
CA PHE A 747 1.27 -30.80 -2.77
C PHE A 747 -0.19 -30.42 -2.61
N ILE A 748 -0.62 -29.85 -1.49
CA ILE A 748 -2.02 -29.52 -1.26
C ILE A 748 -2.36 -28.26 -2.06
N GLU A 749 -3.46 -28.32 -2.82
CA GLU A 749 -4.05 -27.17 -3.49
C GLU A 749 -4.99 -26.43 -2.54
N ASP A 750 -5.94 -27.17 -1.96
CA ASP A 750 -6.86 -26.69 -0.94
C ASP A 750 -7.34 -27.82 -0.03
N VAL A 751 -7.86 -27.43 1.13
CA VAL A 751 -8.54 -28.32 2.06
C VAL A 751 -9.97 -27.82 2.24
N THR A 752 -10.95 -28.68 1.97
CA THR A 752 -12.36 -28.39 2.25
C THR A 752 -12.84 -29.21 3.45
N ILE A 753 -13.20 -28.54 4.53
CA ILE A 753 -13.71 -29.15 5.77
C ILE A 753 -15.24 -29.01 5.78
N TYR A 754 -15.93 -30.14 5.84
CA TYR A 754 -17.38 -30.23 6.00
C TYR A 754 -17.70 -30.34 7.48
N TYR A 755 -18.13 -29.23 8.08
CA TYR A 755 -18.34 -29.14 9.52
C TYR A 755 -19.68 -28.52 9.85
N ASP A 756 -20.34 -29.10 10.83
CA ASP A 756 -21.64 -28.65 11.32
C ASP A 756 -21.41 -27.68 12.48
N ALA A 757 -21.53 -26.40 12.19
CA ALA A 757 -21.38 -25.30 13.15
C ALA A 757 -22.54 -24.31 12.99
N PRO A 758 -22.84 -23.49 14.00
CA PRO A 758 -23.85 -22.42 13.88
C PRO A 758 -23.64 -21.54 12.63
N LEU A 759 -22.37 -21.25 12.31
CA LEU A 759 -21.96 -20.51 11.11
C LEU A 759 -22.38 -21.23 9.82
N THR A 760 -21.99 -22.48 9.65
CA THR A 760 -22.21 -23.23 8.40
C THR A 760 -23.68 -23.59 8.17
N ARG A 761 -24.46 -23.79 9.25
CA ARG A 761 -25.93 -23.97 9.16
C ARG A 761 -26.66 -22.77 8.56
N LYS A 762 -26.08 -21.57 8.65
CA LYS A 762 -26.60 -20.34 8.02
C LYS A 762 -26.18 -20.19 6.56
N GLY A 763 -25.52 -21.19 5.97
CA GLY A 763 -25.05 -21.17 4.58
C GLY A 763 -23.73 -20.42 4.37
N ILE A 764 -23.04 -20.08 5.45
CA ILE A 764 -21.78 -19.34 5.39
C ILE A 764 -20.62 -20.31 5.12
N ILE A 765 -19.81 -19.98 4.12
CA ILE A 765 -18.55 -20.64 3.77
C ILE A 765 -17.41 -19.77 4.30
N LEU A 766 -16.60 -20.32 5.20
CA LEU A 766 -15.45 -19.62 5.77
C LEU A 766 -14.17 -20.04 5.05
N ILE A 767 -13.37 -19.07 4.59
CA ILE A 767 -12.11 -19.33 3.90
C ILE A 767 -10.96 -18.68 4.65
N ASP A 768 -10.04 -19.49 5.18
CA ASP A 768 -8.80 -18.99 5.76
C ASP A 768 -7.74 -18.84 4.66
N THR A 769 -7.27 -17.62 4.48
CA THR A 769 -6.33 -17.27 3.41
C THR A 769 -4.90 -17.21 3.92
N PRO A 770 -3.90 -17.55 3.09
CA PRO A 770 -2.50 -17.42 3.47
C PRO A 770 -2.13 -15.99 3.89
N GLY A 771 -1.21 -15.86 4.85
CA GLY A 771 -0.77 -14.55 5.35
C GLY A 771 -0.20 -13.64 4.25
N VAL A 772 -0.56 -12.36 4.31
CA VAL A 772 -0.25 -11.35 3.26
C VAL A 772 1.22 -10.90 3.25
N ASN A 773 1.99 -11.21 4.30
CA ASN A 773 3.40 -10.81 4.50
C ASN A 773 4.42 -11.84 3.96
N SER A 774 4.05 -12.73 3.06
CA SER A 774 5.00 -13.70 2.52
C SER A 774 6.03 -13.05 1.58
N ILE A 775 7.27 -13.52 1.62
CA ILE A 775 8.42 -13.09 0.81
C ILE A 775 8.22 -13.35 -0.72
N HIS A 776 7.11 -14.00 -1.12
CA HIS A 776 6.85 -14.42 -2.50
C HIS A 776 5.57 -13.78 -3.06
N GLY A 777 5.64 -13.19 -4.27
CA GLY A 777 4.48 -12.63 -4.99
C GLY A 777 3.34 -13.61 -5.33
N ARG A 778 3.47 -14.88 -4.93
CA ARG A 778 2.45 -15.93 -5.08
C ARG A 778 1.25 -15.70 -4.16
N HIS A 779 1.48 -15.27 -2.91
CA HIS A 779 0.41 -15.14 -1.92
C HIS A 779 -0.44 -13.89 -2.17
N THR A 780 0.16 -12.84 -2.73
CA THR A 780 -0.54 -11.62 -3.14
C THR A 780 -1.55 -11.89 -4.25
N ASN A 781 -1.19 -12.66 -5.29
CA ASN A 781 -2.11 -12.99 -6.38
C ASN A 781 -3.27 -13.89 -5.93
N LEU A 782 -2.99 -14.88 -5.06
CA LEU A 782 -4.03 -15.73 -4.47
C LEU A 782 -4.96 -14.92 -3.55
N ALA A 783 -4.41 -14.00 -2.76
CA ALA A 783 -5.17 -13.09 -1.92
C ALA A 783 -6.14 -12.23 -2.75
N PHE A 784 -5.70 -11.61 -3.84
CA PHE A 784 -6.58 -10.80 -4.70
C PHE A 784 -7.66 -11.63 -5.38
N LYS A 785 -7.33 -12.84 -5.87
CA LYS A 785 -8.33 -13.75 -6.43
C LYS A 785 -9.40 -14.11 -5.40
N GLN A 786 -9.01 -14.34 -4.16
CA GLN A 786 -9.91 -14.70 -3.07
C GLN A 786 -10.79 -13.52 -2.61
N MET A 787 -10.23 -12.31 -2.56
CA MET A 787 -10.98 -11.10 -2.26
C MET A 787 -12.11 -10.85 -3.25
N ALA A 788 -11.84 -11.03 -4.56
CA ALA A 788 -12.84 -10.84 -5.61
C ALA A 788 -14.04 -11.81 -5.49
N GLN A 789 -13.82 -12.98 -4.90
CA GLN A 789 -14.83 -14.03 -4.73
C GLN A 789 -15.57 -13.96 -3.39
N SER A 790 -15.22 -13.01 -2.52
CA SER A 790 -15.79 -12.92 -1.17
C SER A 790 -16.99 -11.98 -1.10
N ASP A 791 -18.00 -12.37 -0.31
CA ASP A 791 -19.16 -11.55 0.02
C ASP A 791 -18.86 -10.66 1.23
N ALA A 792 -18.05 -11.14 2.18
CA ALA A 792 -17.48 -10.36 3.27
C ALA A 792 -16.01 -10.73 3.53
N ILE A 793 -15.24 -9.78 4.05
CA ILE A 793 -13.81 -9.89 4.29
C ILE A 793 -13.54 -9.53 5.75
N PHE A 794 -12.95 -10.44 6.50
CA PHE A 794 -12.48 -10.19 7.85
C PHE A 794 -10.98 -9.95 7.83
N TYR A 795 -10.56 -8.73 8.13
CA TYR A 795 -9.17 -8.36 8.26
C TYR A 795 -8.77 -8.40 9.74
N LEU A 796 -7.92 -9.35 10.10
CA LEU A 796 -7.48 -9.56 11.47
C LEU A 796 -6.17 -8.82 11.76
N THR A 797 -6.14 -8.18 12.92
CA THR A 797 -4.96 -7.56 13.50
C THR A 797 -4.85 -7.98 14.97
N TYR A 798 -3.62 -8.01 15.50
CA TYR A 798 -3.36 -8.45 16.87
C TYR A 798 -3.37 -7.24 17.82
N TYR A 799 -3.88 -7.41 19.05
CA TYR A 799 -4.08 -6.35 20.05
C TYR A 799 -2.85 -5.45 20.25
N ASN A 800 -1.65 -6.04 20.34
CA ASN A 800 -0.41 -5.29 20.56
C ASN A 800 0.14 -4.58 19.30
N HIS A 801 -0.42 -4.83 18.11
CA HIS A 801 0.13 -4.40 16.83
C HIS A 801 -0.95 -3.93 15.87
N SER A 802 -1.54 -2.77 16.14
CA SER A 802 -2.46 -2.11 15.22
C SER A 802 -1.72 -1.56 13.98
N PHE A 803 -1.79 -2.31 12.86
CA PHE A 803 -1.33 -2.00 11.49
C PHE A 803 0.17 -1.64 11.27
N SER A 804 0.94 -2.55 10.66
CA SER A 804 2.31 -2.29 10.18
C SER A 804 2.35 -1.49 8.85
N LYS A 805 3.53 -1.03 8.40
CA LYS A 805 3.68 -0.38 7.07
C LYS A 805 3.32 -1.30 5.90
N SER A 806 3.63 -2.59 5.99
CA SER A 806 3.22 -3.56 4.97
C SER A 806 1.71 -3.79 5.00
N ASP A 807 1.09 -3.77 6.18
CA ASP A 807 -0.37 -3.78 6.33
C ASP A 807 -1.00 -2.53 5.73
N GLN A 808 -0.43 -1.34 5.93
CA GLN A 808 -0.92 -0.10 5.31
C GLN A 808 -0.84 -0.16 3.77
N TYR A 809 0.26 -0.64 3.19
CA TYR A 809 0.37 -0.78 1.73
C TYR A 809 -0.65 -1.77 1.18
N PHE A 810 -0.80 -2.93 1.84
CA PHE A 810 -1.83 -3.88 1.47
C PHE A 810 -3.23 -3.27 1.62
N LEU A 811 -3.54 -2.60 2.74
CA LEU A 811 -4.82 -1.93 2.98
C LEU A 811 -5.09 -0.82 1.96
N GLN A 812 -4.08 -0.13 1.44
CA GLN A 812 -4.22 0.83 0.34
C GLN A 812 -4.55 0.14 -0.99
N GLN A 813 -3.87 -0.96 -1.31
CA GLN A 813 -4.20 -1.76 -2.49
C GLN A 813 -5.60 -2.37 -2.38
N VAL A 814 -5.96 -2.87 -1.19
CA VAL A 814 -7.29 -3.34 -0.86
C VAL A 814 -8.29 -2.20 -0.99
N ASN A 815 -8.01 -1.00 -0.50
CA ASN A 815 -8.90 0.15 -0.63
C ASN A 815 -9.09 0.56 -2.10
N GLN A 816 -8.05 0.53 -2.94
CA GLN A 816 -8.17 0.78 -4.39
C GLN A 816 -9.10 -0.22 -5.08
N VAL A 817 -9.03 -1.50 -4.69
CA VAL A 817 -9.96 -2.55 -5.16
C VAL A 817 -11.32 -2.43 -4.46
N ASN A 818 -11.38 -1.91 -3.23
CA ASN A 818 -12.60 -1.82 -2.42
C ASN A 818 -13.47 -0.63 -2.81
N GLU A 819 -12.89 0.48 -3.29
CA GLU A 819 -13.60 1.59 -3.92
C GLU A 819 -14.40 1.15 -5.17
N GLU A 820 -14.08 -0.03 -5.72
CA GLU A 820 -14.76 -0.65 -6.87
C GLU A 820 -15.97 -1.53 -6.46
N PHE A 821 -16.17 -1.80 -5.15
CA PHE A 821 -17.33 -2.55 -4.66
C PHE A 821 -18.49 -1.60 -4.27
N SER A 822 -19.72 -1.98 -4.60
CA SER A 822 -20.93 -1.20 -4.30
C SER A 822 -21.36 -1.19 -2.83
N THR A 823 -20.75 -2.05 -1.99
CA THR A 823 -21.03 -2.23 -0.56
C THR A 823 -19.73 -2.40 0.22
N ASP A 824 -19.69 -1.91 1.47
CA ASP A 824 -18.50 -2.04 2.33
C ASP A 824 -18.43 -3.47 2.90
N LYS A 825 -17.66 -4.32 2.23
CA LYS A 825 -17.55 -5.75 2.55
C LYS A 825 -16.51 -6.04 3.65
N LEU A 826 -15.81 -5.03 4.18
CA LEU A 826 -14.67 -5.22 5.08
C LEU A 826 -15.02 -5.01 6.55
N PHE A 827 -14.60 -5.98 7.37
CA PHE A 827 -14.67 -5.92 8.82
C PHE A 827 -13.27 -6.09 9.41
N PHE A 828 -12.97 -5.29 10.42
CA PHE A 828 -11.69 -5.28 11.08
C PHE A 828 -11.83 -5.90 12.46
N VAL A 829 -11.02 -6.92 12.73
CA VAL A 829 -11.06 -7.68 13.98
C VAL A 829 -9.75 -7.50 14.73
N VAL A 830 -9.81 -6.89 15.91
CA VAL A 830 -8.69 -6.74 16.85
C VAL A 830 -8.72 -7.92 17.81
N ASN A 831 -7.84 -8.89 17.58
CA ASN A 831 -7.79 -10.14 18.33
C ASN A 831 -6.85 -10.06 19.53
N ALA A 832 -7.03 -10.97 20.51
CA ALA A 832 -6.28 -11.04 21.77
C ALA A 832 -6.54 -9.87 22.74
N SER A 833 -7.80 -9.41 22.82
CA SER A 833 -8.21 -8.37 23.80
C SER A 833 -8.02 -8.77 25.26
N ASP A 834 -7.86 -10.06 25.57
CA ASP A 834 -7.56 -10.59 26.90
C ASP A 834 -6.19 -10.15 27.43
N LEU A 835 -5.30 -9.69 26.54
CA LEU A 835 -4.00 -9.15 26.92
C LEU A 835 -4.08 -7.76 27.54
N ALA A 836 -5.24 -7.09 27.46
CA ALA A 836 -5.43 -5.79 28.06
C ALA A 836 -5.34 -5.88 29.59
N ALA A 837 -4.45 -5.10 30.21
CA ALA A 837 -4.33 -5.05 31.66
C ALA A 837 -5.55 -4.38 32.33
N SER A 838 -6.37 -3.64 31.56
CA SER A 838 -7.61 -3.03 32.05
C SER A 838 -8.63 -2.76 30.92
N LYS A 839 -9.91 -2.56 31.29
CA LYS A 839 -10.96 -2.15 30.33
C LYS A 839 -10.67 -0.81 29.65
N HIS A 840 -10.10 0.16 30.37
CA HIS A 840 -9.76 1.46 29.80
C HIS A 840 -8.69 1.31 28.70
N GLU A 841 -7.70 0.48 28.96
CA GLU A 841 -6.64 0.19 28.02
C GLU A 841 -7.15 -0.51 26.77
N LEU A 842 -8.16 -1.37 26.90
CA LEU A 842 -8.82 -1.95 25.75
C LEU A 842 -9.55 -0.88 24.91
N THR A 843 -10.32 0.00 25.54
CA THR A 843 -11.06 1.08 24.85
C THR A 843 -10.13 1.95 24.01
N SER A 844 -9.01 2.38 24.59
CA SER A 844 -8.11 3.29 23.90
C SER A 844 -7.33 2.60 22.75
N VAL A 845 -7.19 1.26 22.72
CA VAL A 845 -6.62 0.54 21.55
C VAL A 845 -7.60 0.55 20.40
N MET A 846 -8.88 0.39 20.71
CA MET A 846 -9.94 0.39 19.73
C MET A 846 -10.10 1.74 19.05
N ASP A 847 -10.04 2.84 19.80
CA ASP A 847 -10.09 4.20 19.24
C ASP A 847 -8.93 4.44 18.26
N HIS A 848 -7.73 3.99 18.64
CA HIS A 848 -6.52 4.13 17.82
C HIS A 848 -6.61 3.34 16.50
N VAL A 849 -7.09 2.10 16.54
CA VAL A 849 -7.31 1.26 15.34
C VAL A 849 -8.32 1.92 14.41
N GLN A 850 -9.43 2.43 14.94
CA GLN A 850 -10.45 3.12 14.14
C GLN A 850 -9.88 4.33 13.40
N ASP A 851 -9.04 5.13 14.06
CA ASP A 851 -8.46 6.32 13.45
C ASP A 851 -7.43 5.99 12.36
N GLN A 852 -6.67 4.90 12.50
CA GLN A 852 -5.78 4.42 11.44
C GLN A 852 -6.50 4.00 10.17
N LEU A 853 -7.62 3.31 10.32
CA LEU A 853 -8.43 2.87 9.18
C LEU A 853 -9.00 4.08 8.44
N LYS A 854 -9.49 5.09 9.17
CA LYS A 854 -9.93 6.37 8.56
C LYS A 854 -8.83 7.03 7.74
N GLN A 855 -7.59 7.02 8.22
CA GLN A 855 -6.45 7.60 7.50
C GLN A 855 -6.09 6.84 6.20
N ASN A 856 -6.38 5.54 6.11
CA ASN A 856 -6.10 4.70 4.95
C ASN A 856 -7.26 4.65 3.92
N GLY A 857 -8.25 5.54 4.04
CA GLY A 857 -9.36 5.68 3.09
C GLY A 857 -10.70 5.12 3.58
N PHE A 858 -10.72 4.37 4.69
CA PHE A 858 -11.94 3.75 5.21
C PHE A 858 -12.78 4.77 6.00
N LYS A 859 -13.80 5.36 5.39
CA LYS A 859 -14.60 6.43 6.01
C LYS A 859 -15.39 6.00 7.26
N LYS A 860 -15.85 4.74 7.31
CA LYS A 860 -16.63 4.18 8.43
C LYS A 860 -16.22 2.72 8.71
N PRO A 861 -15.01 2.49 9.23
CA PRO A 861 -14.49 1.14 9.43
C PRO A 861 -15.29 0.39 10.50
N ARG A 862 -15.67 -0.85 10.20
CA ARG A 862 -16.38 -1.75 11.13
C ARG A 862 -15.36 -2.50 11.99
N VAL A 863 -15.11 -2.01 13.21
CA VAL A 863 -14.03 -2.54 14.07
C VAL A 863 -14.61 -3.28 15.27
N HIS A 864 -14.18 -4.52 15.49
CA HIS A 864 -14.61 -5.37 16.59
C HIS A 864 -13.42 -5.86 17.41
N GLN A 865 -13.56 -5.86 18.74
CA GLN A 865 -12.58 -6.44 19.67
C GLN A 865 -12.99 -7.85 20.06
N VAL A 866 -12.04 -8.78 20.06
CA VAL A 866 -12.29 -10.17 20.45
C VAL A 866 -11.10 -10.78 21.17
N SER A 867 -11.38 -11.67 22.12
CA SER A 867 -10.42 -12.71 22.52
C SER A 867 -10.84 -14.04 21.93
N SER A 868 -10.19 -14.45 20.85
CA SER A 868 -10.46 -15.77 20.24
C SER A 868 -10.13 -16.91 21.20
N LYS A 869 -9.09 -16.74 22.02
CA LYS A 869 -8.67 -17.73 23.03
C LYS A 869 -9.76 -17.95 24.07
N GLU A 870 -10.29 -16.88 24.64
CA GLU A 870 -11.34 -16.98 25.66
C GLU A 870 -12.70 -17.38 25.06
N GLY A 871 -13.03 -16.90 23.86
CA GLY A 871 -14.24 -17.31 23.12
C GLY A 871 -14.27 -18.81 22.84
N LEU A 872 -13.15 -19.38 22.39
CA LEU A 872 -13.04 -20.83 22.17
C LEU A 872 -13.17 -21.62 23.48
N LYS A 873 -12.48 -21.21 24.55
CA LYS A 873 -12.59 -21.85 25.87
C LYS A 873 -14.05 -21.93 26.33
N LYS A 874 -14.77 -20.82 26.20
CA LYS A 874 -16.17 -20.74 26.62
C LYS A 874 -17.08 -21.69 25.82
N LYS A 875 -16.89 -21.75 24.50
CA LYS A 875 -17.62 -22.71 23.62
C LYS A 875 -17.29 -24.16 23.93
N GLN A 876 -16.07 -24.44 24.39
CA GLN A 876 -15.65 -25.76 24.88
C GLN A 876 -16.15 -26.08 26.30
N GLY A 877 -16.94 -25.20 26.92
CA GLY A 877 -17.52 -25.40 28.25
C GLY A 877 -16.57 -25.12 29.41
N LEU A 878 -15.44 -24.44 29.16
CA LEU A 878 -14.53 -23.97 30.20
C LEU A 878 -15.00 -22.61 30.75
N GLU A 879 -14.73 -22.35 32.03
CA GLU A 879 -15.03 -21.05 32.62
C GLU A 879 -14.18 -19.95 31.97
N SER A 880 -14.86 -18.90 31.48
CA SER A 880 -14.24 -17.66 31.03
C SER A 880 -15.15 -16.50 31.39
N GLU A 881 -14.55 -15.42 31.90
CA GLU A 881 -15.25 -14.18 32.25
C GLU A 881 -15.30 -13.20 31.06
N ASP A 882 -14.56 -13.46 29.97
CA ASP A 882 -14.55 -12.63 28.78
C ASP A 882 -15.76 -12.95 27.88
N VAL A 883 -16.53 -11.91 27.53
CA VAL A 883 -17.73 -11.98 26.67
C VAL A 883 -17.54 -11.25 25.33
N SER A 884 -16.33 -10.77 25.03
CA SER A 884 -16.02 -10.01 23.80
C SER A 884 -16.36 -10.79 22.53
N PHE A 885 -15.99 -12.06 22.49
CA PHE A 885 -16.24 -12.93 21.35
C PHE A 885 -17.74 -13.21 21.15
N GLU A 886 -18.50 -13.43 22.23
CA GLU A 886 -19.95 -13.62 22.15
C GLU A 886 -20.66 -12.37 21.66
N ARG A 887 -20.27 -11.18 22.15
CA ARG A 887 -20.80 -9.90 21.65
C ARG A 887 -20.50 -9.71 20.18
N PHE A 888 -19.29 -10.04 19.74
CA PHE A 888 -18.95 -10.02 18.33
C PHE A 888 -19.84 -10.95 17.52
N GLU A 889 -20.06 -12.19 17.97
CA GLU A 889 -20.96 -13.13 17.28
C GLU A 889 -22.40 -12.61 17.22
N GLU A 890 -22.92 -12.07 18.33
CA GLU A 890 -24.24 -11.43 18.36
C GLU A 890 -24.31 -10.32 17.31
N THR A 891 -23.35 -9.39 17.29
CA THR A 891 -23.30 -8.31 16.30
C THR A 891 -23.11 -8.83 14.87
N PHE A 892 -22.28 -9.85 14.67
CA PHE A 892 -22.04 -10.43 13.36
C PHE A 892 -23.30 -11.09 12.79
N TYR A 893 -24.00 -11.89 13.59
CA TYR A 893 -25.23 -12.56 13.17
C TYR A 893 -26.44 -11.62 13.11
N GLU A 894 -26.49 -10.56 13.92
CA GLU A 894 -27.55 -9.53 13.87
C GLU A 894 -27.30 -8.50 12.75
N GLU A 895 -26.06 -8.07 12.48
CA GLU A 895 -25.81 -6.98 11.52
C GLU A 895 -25.31 -7.49 10.16
N THR A 896 -24.28 -8.32 10.12
CA THR A 896 -23.63 -8.72 8.85
C THR A 896 -24.49 -9.71 8.07
N TYR A 897 -25.04 -10.70 8.77
CA TYR A 897 -25.92 -11.68 8.15
C TYR A 897 -27.23 -11.04 7.66
N GLU A 898 -27.83 -10.14 8.44
CA GLU A 898 -29.01 -9.38 8.01
C GLU A 898 -28.70 -8.48 6.81
N GLU A 899 -27.57 -7.77 6.80
CA GLU A 899 -27.16 -6.94 5.65
C GLU A 899 -26.94 -7.75 4.38
N LEU A 900 -26.30 -8.91 4.46
CA LEU A 900 -26.08 -9.81 3.31
C LEU A 900 -27.42 -10.33 2.76
N ASN A 901 -28.37 -10.66 3.63
CA ASN A 901 -29.72 -11.05 3.22
C ASN A 901 -30.52 -9.86 2.64
N LEU A 902 -30.43 -8.69 3.25
CA LEU A 902 -31.05 -7.45 2.76
C LEU A 902 -30.52 -7.06 1.38
N LEU A 903 -29.22 -7.28 1.11
CA LEU A 903 -28.64 -7.05 -0.21
C LEU A 903 -29.27 -7.99 -1.25
N GLY A 904 -29.38 -9.29 -0.95
CA GLY A 904 -30.06 -10.25 -1.83
C GLY A 904 -31.51 -9.85 -2.13
N ILE A 905 -32.24 -9.43 -1.09
CA ILE A 905 -33.63 -8.95 -1.22
C ILE A 905 -33.72 -7.64 -1.99
N SER A 906 -32.77 -6.72 -1.80
CA SER A 906 -32.76 -5.44 -2.52
C SER A 906 -32.60 -5.65 -4.02
N VAL A 907 -31.79 -6.64 -4.43
CA VAL A 907 -31.64 -7.03 -5.84
C VAL A 907 -32.96 -7.58 -6.37
N ILE A 908 -33.60 -8.52 -5.66
CA ILE A 908 -34.92 -9.05 -6.07
C ILE A 908 -35.93 -7.92 -6.18
N LYS A 909 -35.99 -7.03 -5.17
CA LYS A 909 -36.91 -5.90 -5.11
C LYS A 909 -36.71 -4.93 -6.26
N GLU A 910 -35.46 -4.56 -6.56
CA GLU A 910 -35.13 -3.69 -7.68
C GLU A 910 -35.61 -4.28 -9.01
N ARG A 911 -35.40 -5.60 -9.22
CA ARG A 911 -35.90 -6.30 -10.41
C ARG A 911 -37.43 -6.27 -10.48
N VAL A 912 -38.12 -6.59 -9.39
CA VAL A 912 -39.60 -6.58 -9.34
C VAL A 912 -40.17 -5.17 -9.53
N GLU A 913 -39.55 -4.14 -8.94
CA GLU A 913 -39.94 -2.74 -9.12
C GLU A 913 -39.69 -2.26 -10.56
N GLN A 914 -38.59 -2.69 -11.19
CA GLN A 914 -38.32 -2.43 -12.59
C GLN A 914 -39.40 -3.07 -13.47
N THR A 915 -39.76 -4.32 -13.22
CA THR A 915 -40.87 -5.01 -13.89
C THR A 915 -42.19 -4.27 -13.67
N LEU A 916 -42.48 -3.81 -12.45
CA LEU A 916 -43.69 -3.04 -12.15
C LEU A 916 -43.74 -1.72 -12.93
N ARG A 917 -42.62 -0.97 -13.02
CA ARG A 917 -42.51 0.26 -13.82
C ARG A 917 -42.75 -0.03 -15.30
N THR A 918 -42.15 -1.10 -15.82
CA THR A 918 -42.34 -1.57 -17.19
C THR A 918 -43.82 -1.88 -17.46
N VAL A 919 -44.46 -2.69 -16.61
CA VAL A 919 -45.88 -3.04 -16.73
C VAL A 919 -46.79 -1.80 -16.62
N SER A 920 -46.49 -0.88 -15.70
CA SER A 920 -47.22 0.40 -15.57
C SER A 920 -47.18 1.20 -16.86
N SER A 921 -45.99 1.35 -17.45
CA SER A 921 -45.82 2.09 -18.71
C SER A 921 -46.63 1.49 -19.86
N TYR A 922 -46.88 0.17 -19.83
CA TYR A 922 -47.69 -0.53 -20.83
C TYR A 922 -49.19 -0.42 -20.57
N ILE A 923 -49.62 -0.39 -19.32
CA ILE A 923 -51.02 -0.13 -18.97
C ILE A 923 -51.42 1.29 -19.36
N ASP A 924 -50.56 2.27 -19.06
CA ASP A 924 -50.78 3.67 -19.44
C ASP A 924 -50.91 3.80 -20.97
N ALA A 925 -50.11 3.04 -21.71
CA ALA A 925 -50.16 2.94 -23.17
C ALA A 925 -51.42 2.30 -23.75
N GLN A 926 -52.09 1.42 -22.99
CA GLN A 926 -53.32 0.75 -23.44
C GLN A 926 -54.57 1.66 -23.33
N HIS A 927 -54.50 2.79 -22.62
CA HIS A 927 -55.69 3.56 -22.23
C HIS A 927 -55.88 4.95 -22.86
N VAL A 928 -54.99 5.51 -23.71
CA VAL A 928 -55.20 6.85 -24.29
C VAL A 928 -54.74 7.02 -25.76
N SER A 929 -55.50 7.85 -26.51
CA SER A 929 -55.35 8.54 -27.82
C SER A 929 -54.61 7.94 -29.06
N VAL A 930 -54.99 8.43 -30.26
CA VAL A 930 -54.31 8.16 -31.55
C VAL A 930 -52.87 8.69 -31.58
N GLU A 931 -52.57 9.73 -30.78
CA GLU A 931 -51.27 10.39 -30.70
C GLU A 931 -50.23 9.55 -29.92
N GLU A 932 -50.67 8.75 -28.95
CA GLU A 932 -49.77 7.89 -28.16
C GLU A 932 -49.44 6.57 -28.87
N LYS A 933 -50.35 6.00 -29.67
CA LYS A 933 -49.99 4.92 -30.63
C LYS A 933 -48.93 5.36 -31.63
N ALA A 934 -48.95 6.63 -32.03
CA ALA A 934 -47.90 7.21 -32.87
C ALA A 934 -46.57 7.35 -32.12
N ALA A 935 -46.59 7.63 -30.80
CA ALA A 935 -45.40 7.66 -29.96
C ALA A 935 -44.75 6.27 -29.80
N PHE A 936 -45.55 5.20 -29.67
CA PHE A 936 -45.04 3.82 -29.65
C PHE A 936 -44.46 3.38 -30.99
N LYS A 937 -45.13 3.71 -32.10
CA LYS A 937 -44.60 3.47 -33.44
C LYS A 937 -43.32 4.28 -33.70
N ASN A 938 -43.23 5.49 -33.13
CA ASN A 938 -42.01 6.29 -33.13
C ASN A 938 -40.89 5.61 -32.31
N LYS A 939 -41.18 5.13 -31.10
CA LYS A 939 -40.21 4.37 -30.28
C LYS A 939 -39.76 3.07 -30.95
N GLN A 940 -40.66 2.35 -31.62
CA GLN A 940 -40.35 1.19 -32.45
C GLN A 940 -39.42 1.56 -33.62
N THR A 941 -39.70 2.67 -34.29
CA THR A 941 -38.83 3.21 -35.35
C THR A 941 -37.47 3.60 -34.80
N ILE A 942 -37.42 4.23 -33.61
CA ILE A 942 -36.18 4.61 -32.93
C ILE A 942 -35.38 3.37 -32.52
N ALA A 943 -36.00 2.35 -31.94
CA ALA A 943 -35.36 1.08 -31.61
C ALA A 943 -34.81 0.39 -32.87
N SER A 944 -35.55 0.44 -33.99
CA SER A 944 -35.12 -0.09 -35.29
C SER A 944 -33.94 0.69 -35.88
N ASN A 945 -33.91 2.01 -35.73
CA ASN A 945 -32.79 2.85 -36.15
C ASN A 945 -31.56 2.59 -35.27
N LYS A 946 -31.74 2.47 -33.95
CA LYS A 946 -30.67 2.13 -33.00
C LYS A 946 -30.11 0.73 -33.25
N LEU A 947 -30.94 -0.22 -33.65
CA LEU A 947 -30.49 -1.56 -34.10
C LEU A 947 -29.48 -1.50 -35.25
N VAL A 948 -29.61 -0.53 -36.15
CA VAL A 948 -28.64 -0.28 -37.22
C VAL A 948 -27.40 0.44 -36.68
N GLU A 949 -27.58 1.41 -35.79
CA GLU A 949 -26.46 2.15 -35.17
C GLU A 949 -25.59 1.28 -34.25
N VAL A 950 -26.14 0.22 -33.63
CA VAL A 950 -25.38 -0.77 -32.83
C VAL A 950 -24.31 -1.47 -33.68
N GLU A 951 -24.54 -1.64 -34.99
CA GLU A 951 -23.55 -2.20 -35.91
C GLU A 951 -22.36 -1.24 -36.18
N GLU A 952 -22.47 0.02 -35.76
CA GLU A 952 -21.41 1.03 -35.85
C GLU A 952 -20.65 1.24 -34.53
N ILE A 953 -21.09 0.59 -33.43
CA ILE A 953 -20.40 0.65 -32.14
C ILE A 953 -18.94 0.24 -32.29
N SER A 954 -18.05 1.05 -31.76
CA SER A 954 -16.62 0.84 -31.90
C SER A 954 -15.95 0.90 -30.53
N LEU A 955 -15.47 -0.26 -30.06
CA LEU A 955 -14.66 -0.36 -28.85
C LEU A 955 -13.24 0.23 -29.02
N ARG A 956 -13.00 1.07 -30.04
CA ARG A 956 -11.69 1.72 -30.26
C ARG A 956 -11.25 2.57 -29.09
N HIS A 957 -12.18 3.24 -28.40
CA HIS A 957 -11.87 4.03 -27.21
C HIS A 957 -11.43 3.14 -26.04
N VAL A 958 -12.16 2.04 -25.80
CA VAL A 958 -11.81 1.01 -24.82
C VAL A 958 -10.44 0.40 -25.13
N ALA A 959 -10.18 0.05 -26.39
CA ALA A 959 -8.90 -0.49 -26.84
C ALA A 959 -7.74 0.50 -26.67
N ARG A 960 -7.96 1.77 -27.01
CA ARG A 960 -6.97 2.83 -26.84
C ARG A 960 -6.62 3.01 -25.37
N ASP A 961 -7.62 3.11 -24.51
CA ASP A 961 -7.41 3.40 -23.10
C ASP A 961 -6.82 2.18 -22.37
N ALA A 962 -7.20 0.96 -22.75
CA ALA A 962 -6.56 -0.29 -22.33
C ALA A 962 -5.08 -0.36 -22.73
N LYS A 963 -4.75 -0.03 -23.98
CA LYS A 963 -3.36 -0.01 -24.46
C LYS A 963 -2.52 1.04 -23.76
N ARG A 964 -3.11 2.19 -23.45
CA ARG A 964 -2.46 3.23 -22.67
C ARG A 964 -2.16 2.75 -21.25
N GLU A 965 -3.10 2.06 -20.62
CA GLU A 965 -2.88 1.45 -19.30
C GLU A 965 -1.73 0.44 -19.35
N LEU A 966 -1.72 -0.44 -20.35
CA LEU A 966 -0.64 -1.40 -20.58
C LEU A 966 0.72 -0.70 -20.77
N GLU A 967 0.78 0.37 -21.55
CA GLU A 967 2.00 1.13 -21.77
C GLU A 967 2.52 1.75 -20.46
N GLN A 968 1.63 2.28 -19.62
CA GLN A 968 1.97 2.82 -18.30
C GLN A 968 2.51 1.75 -17.35
N LEU A 969 1.84 0.60 -17.27
CA LEU A 969 2.29 -0.54 -16.46
C LEU A 969 3.66 -1.05 -16.94
N SER A 970 3.85 -1.16 -18.25
CA SER A 970 5.10 -1.59 -18.88
C SER A 970 6.24 -0.62 -18.58
N LEU A 971 5.98 0.69 -18.70
CA LEU A 971 6.95 1.74 -18.39
C LEU A 971 7.34 1.73 -16.90
N TYR A 972 6.36 1.57 -15.99
CA TYR A 972 6.62 1.46 -14.56
C TYR A 972 7.53 0.25 -14.26
N LEU A 973 7.24 -0.88 -14.89
CA LEU A 973 8.05 -2.09 -14.75
C LEU A 973 9.49 -1.88 -15.27
N ARG A 974 9.68 -1.31 -16.47
CA ARG A 974 11.03 -1.00 -17.01
C ARG A 974 11.84 -0.14 -16.05
N LYS A 975 11.24 0.90 -15.46
CA LYS A 975 11.90 1.75 -14.45
C LYS A 975 12.24 1.00 -13.17
N ARG A 976 11.29 0.18 -12.67
CA ARG A 976 11.47 -0.58 -11.44
C ARG A 976 12.58 -1.63 -11.57
N MET A 977 12.72 -2.24 -12.75
CA MET A 977 13.82 -3.17 -13.05
C MET A 977 15.19 -2.54 -12.80
N SER A 978 15.39 -1.28 -13.18
CA SER A 978 16.65 -0.56 -12.94
C SER A 978 16.97 -0.49 -11.45
N VAL A 979 16.03 0.01 -10.64
CA VAL A 979 16.21 0.15 -9.19
C VAL A 979 16.50 -1.21 -8.54
N VAL A 980 15.68 -2.22 -8.86
CA VAL A 980 15.78 -3.57 -8.28
C VAL A 980 17.12 -4.23 -8.64
N LEU A 981 17.59 -4.12 -9.88
CA LEU A 981 18.87 -4.69 -10.30
C LEU A 981 20.06 -4.04 -9.58
N TYR A 982 20.02 -2.72 -9.33
CA TYR A 982 21.03 -2.03 -8.53
C TYR A 982 21.01 -2.45 -7.06
N ASP A 983 19.82 -2.61 -6.47
CA ASP A 983 19.68 -3.02 -5.07
C ASP A 983 20.16 -4.47 -4.87
N TYR A 984 19.72 -5.39 -5.72
CA TYR A 984 20.12 -6.80 -5.66
C TYR A 984 21.61 -7.01 -5.88
N TYR A 985 22.30 -6.11 -6.61
CA TYR A 985 23.75 -6.21 -6.78
C TYR A 985 24.49 -6.15 -5.43
N ALA A 986 24.08 -5.22 -4.55
CA ALA A 986 24.71 -5.04 -3.24
C ALA A 986 24.53 -6.28 -2.34
N ASP A 987 23.38 -6.95 -2.48
CA ASP A 987 23.06 -8.17 -1.73
C ASP A 987 23.83 -9.38 -2.26
N ALA A 988 23.97 -9.51 -3.58
CA ALA A 988 24.55 -10.68 -4.22
C ALA A 988 26.09 -10.63 -4.31
N ILE A 989 26.69 -9.45 -4.51
CA ILE A 989 28.14 -9.29 -4.71
C ILE A 989 28.73 -8.41 -3.60
N ASN A 990 29.16 -9.06 -2.53
CA ASN A 990 29.71 -8.41 -1.35
C ASN A 990 30.93 -9.16 -0.78
N VAL A 991 31.52 -8.60 0.28
CA VAL A 991 32.77 -9.07 0.88
C VAL A 991 32.64 -10.44 1.56
N SER A 992 31.44 -10.82 2.03
CA SER A 992 31.18 -12.11 2.69
C SER A 992 30.99 -13.23 1.67
N VAL A 993 30.41 -12.95 0.50
CA VAL A 993 30.29 -13.88 -0.63
C VAL A 993 31.64 -14.15 -1.30
N LEU A 994 32.45 -13.10 -1.51
CA LEU A 994 33.78 -13.19 -2.10
C LEU A 994 34.86 -13.40 -1.01
N SER A 995 34.86 -14.58 -0.40
CA SER A 995 35.65 -14.92 0.79
C SER A 995 36.99 -15.61 0.52
N ASP A 996 37.21 -16.14 -0.69
CA ASP A 996 38.43 -16.91 -1.00
C ASP A 996 39.72 -16.05 -0.97
N ASN A 997 40.84 -16.69 -0.64
CA ASN A 997 42.15 -16.04 -0.55
C ASN A 997 43.00 -16.19 -1.82
N ASP A 998 42.61 -17.08 -2.73
CA ASP A 998 43.28 -17.28 -4.01
C ASP A 998 42.48 -16.66 -5.16
N ARG A 999 43.19 -16.23 -6.20
CA ARG A 999 42.56 -15.55 -7.34
C ARG A 999 41.57 -16.45 -8.09
N LYS A 1000 41.83 -17.76 -8.17
CA LYS A 1000 40.96 -18.70 -8.88
C LYS A 1000 39.66 -18.96 -8.11
N GLY A 1001 39.72 -19.12 -6.79
CA GLY A 1001 38.55 -19.22 -5.93
C GLY A 1001 37.69 -17.97 -6.01
N LEU A 1002 38.28 -16.77 -5.87
CA LEU A 1002 37.54 -15.50 -6.01
C LEU A 1002 36.87 -15.34 -7.37
N GLN A 1003 37.54 -15.75 -8.46
CA GLN A 1003 36.95 -15.71 -9.81
C GLN A 1003 35.77 -16.68 -9.96
N MET A 1004 35.83 -17.84 -9.32
CA MET A 1004 34.74 -18.82 -9.33
C MET A 1004 33.55 -18.34 -8.48
N GLN A 1005 33.82 -17.80 -7.29
CA GLN A 1005 32.82 -17.20 -6.42
C GLN A 1005 32.12 -16.00 -7.09
N LEU A 1006 32.88 -15.16 -7.81
CA LEU A 1006 32.30 -14.04 -8.55
C LEU A 1006 31.37 -14.52 -9.67
N THR A 1007 31.79 -15.50 -10.46
CA THR A 1007 30.93 -16.06 -11.53
C THR A 1007 29.61 -16.56 -10.94
N LYS A 1008 29.65 -17.29 -9.82
CA LYS A 1008 28.44 -17.78 -9.15
C LYS A 1008 27.58 -16.65 -8.57
N ALA A 1009 28.19 -15.63 -7.97
CA ALA A 1009 27.48 -14.47 -7.44
C ALA A 1009 26.76 -13.65 -8.53
N ILE A 1010 27.38 -13.51 -9.71
CA ILE A 1010 26.77 -12.88 -10.89
C ILE A 1010 25.59 -13.72 -11.37
N GLU A 1011 25.73 -15.05 -11.37
CA GLU A 1011 24.64 -15.94 -11.76
C GLU A 1011 23.44 -15.82 -10.82
N ASP A 1012 23.70 -15.80 -9.51
CA ASP A 1012 22.68 -15.65 -8.46
C ASP A 1012 21.99 -14.29 -8.54
N TRP A 1013 22.75 -13.20 -8.68
CA TRP A 1013 22.23 -11.84 -8.88
C TRP A 1013 21.28 -11.75 -10.07
N SER A 1014 21.71 -12.33 -11.19
CA SER A 1014 20.96 -12.30 -12.43
C SER A 1014 19.66 -13.12 -12.34
N ALA A 1015 19.68 -14.27 -11.63
CA ALA A 1015 18.49 -15.07 -11.35
C ALA A 1015 17.42 -14.29 -10.57
N LEU A 1016 17.84 -13.50 -9.58
CA LEU A 1016 16.93 -12.67 -8.77
C LEU A 1016 16.22 -11.63 -9.62
N GLY A 1017 16.96 -10.97 -10.53
CA GLY A 1017 16.39 -10.02 -11.47
C GLY A 1017 15.38 -10.68 -12.42
N GLU A 1018 15.72 -11.85 -12.97
CA GLU A 1018 14.85 -12.63 -13.85
C GLU A 1018 13.54 -13.04 -13.15
N GLN A 1019 13.63 -13.56 -11.92
CA GLN A 1019 12.48 -13.97 -11.14
C GLN A 1019 11.57 -12.78 -10.81
N PHE A 1020 12.15 -11.65 -10.40
CA PHE A 1020 11.40 -10.43 -10.11
C PHE A 1020 10.63 -9.96 -11.35
N LEU A 1021 11.30 -9.92 -12.52
CA LEU A 1021 10.65 -9.56 -13.78
C LEU A 1021 9.48 -10.51 -14.11
N LYS A 1022 9.66 -11.82 -13.93
CA LYS A 1022 8.59 -12.81 -14.16
C LYS A 1022 7.36 -12.56 -13.30
N GLN A 1023 7.56 -12.29 -12.01
CA GLN A 1023 6.47 -12.03 -11.08
C GLN A 1023 5.71 -10.74 -11.42
N GLU A 1024 6.45 -9.68 -11.75
CA GLU A 1024 5.83 -8.41 -12.12
C GLU A 1024 5.11 -8.46 -13.47
N LEU A 1025 5.59 -9.23 -14.45
CA LEU A 1025 4.85 -9.47 -15.71
C LEU A 1025 3.53 -10.21 -15.48
N ALA A 1026 3.51 -11.19 -14.56
CA ALA A 1026 2.28 -11.87 -14.17
C ALA A 1026 1.30 -10.91 -13.46
N ALA A 1027 1.80 -10.11 -12.51
CA ALA A 1027 0.98 -9.10 -11.82
C ALA A 1027 0.46 -8.03 -12.79
N MET A 1028 1.28 -7.60 -13.76
CA MET A 1028 0.88 -6.66 -14.80
C MET A 1028 -0.27 -7.20 -15.65
N SER A 1029 -0.28 -8.50 -15.96
CA SER A 1029 -1.36 -9.14 -16.72
C SER A 1029 -2.69 -9.10 -15.96
N VAL A 1030 -2.65 -9.40 -14.66
CA VAL A 1030 -3.82 -9.35 -13.76
C VAL A 1030 -4.34 -7.91 -13.63
N ARG A 1031 -3.44 -6.95 -13.39
CA ARG A 1031 -3.79 -5.52 -13.30
C ARG A 1031 -4.42 -5.00 -14.60
N LEU A 1032 -3.88 -5.40 -15.74
CA LEU A 1032 -4.44 -5.04 -17.04
C LEU A 1032 -5.84 -5.63 -17.21
N ASP A 1033 -6.07 -6.89 -16.80
CA ASP A 1033 -7.40 -7.50 -16.88
C ASP A 1033 -8.44 -6.66 -16.12
N TYR A 1034 -8.15 -6.31 -14.86
CA TYR A 1034 -9.02 -5.44 -14.06
C TYR A 1034 -9.25 -4.06 -14.69
N ALA A 1035 -8.18 -3.42 -15.16
CA ALA A 1035 -8.31 -2.11 -15.81
C ALA A 1035 -9.20 -2.18 -17.06
N VAL A 1036 -9.06 -3.24 -17.88
CA VAL A 1036 -9.91 -3.42 -19.07
C VAL A 1036 -11.36 -3.68 -18.67
N GLN A 1037 -11.60 -4.50 -17.64
CA GLN A 1037 -12.95 -4.74 -17.12
C GLN A 1037 -13.63 -3.45 -16.66
N ARG A 1038 -12.90 -2.60 -15.94
CA ARG A 1038 -13.37 -1.30 -15.48
C ARG A 1038 -13.67 -0.36 -16.65
N ILE A 1039 -12.70 -0.15 -17.55
CA ILE A 1039 -12.86 0.71 -18.73
C ILE A 1039 -14.05 0.24 -19.59
N PHE A 1040 -14.21 -1.08 -19.74
CA PHE A 1040 -15.32 -1.65 -20.49
C PHE A 1040 -16.66 -1.43 -19.78
N ARG A 1041 -16.73 -1.65 -18.47
CA ARG A 1041 -17.95 -1.44 -17.68
C ARG A 1041 -18.41 0.02 -17.74
N GLU A 1042 -17.51 0.96 -17.47
CA GLU A 1042 -17.78 2.41 -17.53
C GLU A 1042 -18.33 2.81 -18.91
N TRP A 1043 -17.72 2.29 -19.98
CA TRP A 1043 -18.20 2.52 -21.34
C TRP A 1043 -19.58 1.91 -21.59
N ALA A 1044 -19.82 0.68 -21.12
CA ALA A 1044 -21.08 -0.03 -21.34
C ALA A 1044 -22.25 0.61 -20.58
N GLU A 1045 -22.02 1.02 -19.32
CA GLU A 1045 -22.99 1.75 -18.49
C GLU A 1045 -23.33 3.10 -19.12
N SER A 1046 -22.34 3.87 -19.54
CA SER A 1046 -22.55 5.15 -20.23
C SER A 1046 -23.34 5.00 -21.53
N TYR A 1047 -23.05 3.95 -22.32
CA TYR A 1047 -23.79 3.67 -23.54
C TYR A 1047 -25.22 3.23 -23.25
N GLU A 1048 -25.44 2.38 -22.25
CA GLU A 1048 -26.78 1.97 -21.82
C GLU A 1048 -27.61 3.16 -21.31
N GLU A 1049 -27.04 4.06 -20.51
CA GLU A 1049 -27.71 5.28 -20.06
C GLU A 1049 -28.19 6.12 -21.25
N SER A 1050 -27.34 6.30 -22.27
CA SER A 1050 -27.71 7.03 -23.49
C SER A 1050 -28.87 6.38 -24.25
N LEU A 1051 -29.00 5.05 -24.19
CA LEU A 1051 -30.12 4.33 -24.76
C LEU A 1051 -31.37 4.43 -23.88
N LYS A 1052 -31.23 4.39 -22.56
CA LYS A 1052 -32.34 4.50 -21.59
C LYS A 1052 -33.01 5.88 -21.61
N GLU A 1053 -32.29 6.96 -21.94
CA GLU A 1053 -32.90 8.28 -22.18
C GLU A 1053 -33.98 8.24 -23.28
N ILE A 1054 -33.81 7.33 -24.24
CA ILE A 1054 -34.62 7.22 -25.43
C ILE A 1054 -35.62 6.05 -25.32
N LEU A 1055 -35.18 4.95 -24.71
CA LEU A 1055 -35.89 3.69 -24.48
C LEU A 1055 -35.85 3.34 -22.99
N PRO A 1056 -36.71 3.96 -22.14
CA PRO A 1056 -36.62 3.85 -20.68
C PRO A 1056 -36.82 2.43 -20.12
N SER A 1057 -37.45 1.54 -20.90
CA SER A 1057 -37.70 0.13 -20.56
C SER A 1057 -36.62 -0.82 -21.09
N LEU A 1058 -35.56 -0.31 -21.73
CA LEU A 1058 -34.47 -1.14 -22.22
C LEU A 1058 -33.76 -1.81 -21.04
N LEU A 1059 -33.58 -3.12 -21.17
CA LEU A 1059 -32.92 -3.94 -20.16
C LEU A 1059 -31.73 -4.65 -20.81
N PHE A 1060 -30.53 -4.32 -20.33
CA PHE A 1060 -29.26 -4.85 -20.79
C PHE A 1060 -28.62 -5.71 -19.69
N GLU A 1061 -28.29 -6.96 -20.01
CA GLU A 1061 -27.43 -7.77 -19.16
C GLU A 1061 -25.97 -7.45 -19.54
N HIS A 1062 -25.21 -6.81 -18.63
CA HIS A 1062 -23.81 -6.52 -18.88
C HIS A 1062 -23.02 -7.83 -19.01
N PRO A 1063 -22.35 -8.09 -20.15
CA PRO A 1063 -21.49 -9.25 -20.26
C PRO A 1063 -20.30 -9.11 -19.31
N SER A 1064 -20.07 -10.13 -18.48
CA SER A 1064 -18.85 -10.21 -17.67
C SER A 1064 -17.65 -10.42 -18.60
N TYR A 1065 -16.66 -9.54 -18.53
CA TYR A 1065 -15.45 -9.65 -19.32
C TYR A 1065 -14.27 -10.10 -18.45
N GLN A 1066 -13.41 -10.94 -19.00
CA GLN A 1066 -12.07 -11.20 -18.48
C GLN A 1066 -11.13 -11.29 -19.68
N LEU A 1067 -10.05 -10.51 -19.65
CA LEU A 1067 -8.99 -10.51 -20.64
C LEU A 1067 -8.29 -11.87 -20.69
N GLN A 1068 -8.22 -12.57 -19.55
CA GLN A 1068 -7.51 -13.85 -19.38
C GLN A 1068 -6.09 -13.77 -19.96
N ALA A 1069 -5.42 -12.66 -19.68
CA ALA A 1069 -4.05 -12.45 -20.10
C ALA A 1069 -3.14 -13.28 -19.20
N ASN A 1070 -2.54 -14.35 -19.75
CA ASN A 1070 -1.43 -15.05 -19.12
C ASN A 1070 -0.18 -14.83 -19.97
N ILE A 1071 0.73 -13.98 -19.50
CA ILE A 1071 2.05 -13.88 -20.10
C ILE A 1071 2.93 -15.01 -19.54
N GLU A 1072 3.13 -16.06 -20.33
CA GLU A 1072 4.27 -16.96 -20.15
C GLU A 1072 5.47 -16.39 -20.92
N ALA A 1073 6.12 -15.38 -20.35
CA ALA A 1073 7.35 -14.85 -20.94
C ALA A 1073 8.50 -15.80 -20.59
N ASP A 1074 9.12 -16.37 -21.63
CA ASP A 1074 10.43 -17.00 -21.49
C ASP A 1074 11.47 -15.89 -21.30
N ILE A 1075 12.00 -15.77 -20.09
CA ILE A 1075 12.97 -14.72 -19.76
C ILE A 1075 14.36 -15.29 -20.03
N PRO A 1076 15.05 -14.84 -21.10
CA PRO A 1076 16.41 -15.28 -21.35
C PRO A 1076 17.30 -14.86 -20.17
N PRO A 1077 18.34 -15.64 -19.83
CA PRO A 1077 19.24 -15.30 -18.75
C PRO A 1077 19.84 -13.92 -19.02
N PHE A 1078 19.72 -12.99 -18.06
CA PHE A 1078 20.24 -11.63 -18.21
C PHE A 1078 21.74 -11.67 -18.50
N ILE A 1079 22.47 -12.57 -17.82
CA ILE A 1079 23.90 -12.85 -18.11
C ILE A 1079 24.07 -14.25 -18.72
N GLU A 1080 24.55 -14.31 -19.97
CA GLU A 1080 24.80 -15.57 -20.72
C GLU A 1080 26.08 -16.29 -20.33
N ASP A 1081 27.17 -15.55 -20.12
CA ASP A 1081 28.47 -16.09 -19.72
C ASP A 1081 29.08 -15.25 -18.59
N ALA A 1082 28.78 -15.64 -17.34
CA ALA A 1082 29.34 -14.98 -16.16
C ALA A 1082 30.87 -15.16 -16.06
N THR A 1083 31.49 -16.06 -16.83
CA THR A 1083 32.95 -16.22 -16.84
C THR A 1083 33.68 -15.10 -17.58
N ALA A 1084 32.98 -14.36 -18.44
CA ALA A 1084 33.51 -13.20 -19.15
C ALA A 1084 33.98 -12.08 -18.18
N TYR A 1085 33.40 -12.04 -16.97
CA TYR A 1085 33.67 -11.01 -15.96
C TYR A 1085 34.78 -11.39 -14.96
N LYS A 1086 35.42 -12.57 -15.10
CA LYS A 1086 36.52 -13.01 -14.22
C LYS A 1086 37.73 -12.08 -14.20
N SER A 1087 37.90 -11.27 -15.24
CA SER A 1087 39.01 -10.32 -15.39
C SER A 1087 38.96 -9.15 -14.40
N TYR A 1088 37.78 -8.82 -13.86
CA TYR A 1088 37.58 -7.78 -12.85
C TYR A 1088 38.20 -8.17 -11.48
N ILE A 1089 38.37 -9.48 -11.23
CA ILE A 1089 39.05 -9.99 -10.02
C ILE A 1089 40.56 -10.13 -10.30
N LYS A 1090 41.33 -9.17 -9.78
CA LYS A 1090 42.81 -9.24 -9.69
C LYS A 1090 43.26 -9.66 -8.29
N SER A 1091 42.67 -9.07 -7.26
CA SER A 1091 42.78 -9.42 -5.84
C SER A 1091 41.53 -8.91 -5.12
N LYS A 1092 41.21 -9.46 -3.94
CA LYS A 1092 40.07 -9.02 -3.12
C LYS A 1092 40.16 -7.52 -2.77
N ARG A 1093 41.37 -7.05 -2.44
CA ARG A 1093 41.64 -5.64 -2.13
C ARG A 1093 41.39 -4.72 -3.33
N ALA A 1094 41.92 -5.05 -4.51
CA ALA A 1094 41.71 -4.25 -5.71
C ALA A 1094 40.23 -4.22 -6.14
N PHE A 1095 39.49 -5.29 -5.90
CA PHE A 1095 38.08 -5.37 -6.29
C PHE A 1095 37.17 -4.44 -5.48
N PHE A 1096 37.36 -4.37 -4.15
CA PHE A 1096 36.52 -3.57 -3.26
C PHE A 1096 37.07 -2.17 -2.93
N GLU A 1097 38.40 -1.96 -2.97
CA GLU A 1097 39.03 -0.67 -2.61
C GLU A 1097 39.42 0.19 -3.84
N GLU A 1098 39.61 -0.39 -5.03
CA GLU A 1098 40.08 0.32 -6.23
C GLU A 1098 38.99 0.49 -7.31
N ASP A 1099 37.72 0.60 -6.89
CA ASP A 1099 36.57 0.98 -7.74
C ASP A 1099 36.18 -0.05 -8.84
N GLU A 1100 36.84 -1.21 -8.90
CA GLU A 1100 36.57 -2.27 -9.90
C GLU A 1100 35.19 -2.93 -9.71
N SER A 1101 34.70 -3.07 -8.46
CA SER A 1101 33.33 -3.53 -8.19
C SER A 1101 32.28 -2.56 -8.73
N SER A 1102 32.53 -1.25 -8.65
CA SER A 1102 31.61 -0.23 -9.18
C SER A 1102 31.49 -0.36 -10.70
N LYS A 1103 32.62 -0.52 -11.40
CA LYS A 1103 32.64 -0.75 -12.85
C LYS A 1103 31.95 -2.05 -13.27
N LEU A 1104 32.11 -3.11 -12.46
CA LEU A 1104 31.42 -4.37 -12.71
C LEU A 1104 29.91 -4.22 -12.55
N LYS A 1105 29.46 -3.55 -11.49
CA LYS A 1105 28.05 -3.25 -11.24
C LYS A 1105 27.41 -2.56 -12.43
N ASP A 1106 28.01 -1.46 -12.88
CA ASP A 1106 27.43 -0.65 -13.96
C ASP A 1106 27.37 -1.44 -15.28
N GLN A 1107 28.37 -2.29 -15.56
CA GLN A 1107 28.38 -3.15 -16.73
C GLN A 1107 27.31 -4.25 -16.64
N LEU A 1108 27.23 -4.97 -15.51
CA LEU A 1108 26.25 -6.05 -15.31
C LEU A 1108 24.82 -5.52 -15.36
N VAL A 1109 24.53 -4.44 -14.63
CA VAL A 1109 23.20 -3.83 -14.62
C VAL A 1109 22.80 -3.37 -16.03
N SER A 1110 23.73 -2.79 -16.79
CA SER A 1110 23.50 -2.42 -18.20
C SER A 1110 23.14 -3.64 -19.07
N ASP A 1111 23.94 -4.71 -18.99
CA ASP A 1111 23.73 -5.94 -19.77
C ASP A 1111 22.40 -6.63 -19.39
N ALA A 1112 22.02 -6.59 -18.11
CA ALA A 1112 20.76 -7.15 -17.63
C ALA A 1112 19.54 -6.31 -18.00
N LEU A 1113 19.65 -4.98 -17.87
CA LEU A 1113 18.57 -4.06 -18.20
C LEU A 1113 18.17 -4.15 -19.66
N GLU A 1114 19.14 -4.31 -20.56
CA GLU A 1114 18.87 -4.53 -21.96
C GLU A 1114 17.90 -5.70 -22.20
N LYS A 1115 18.19 -6.85 -21.60
CA LYS A 1115 17.36 -8.04 -21.74
C LYS A 1115 16.00 -7.85 -21.08
N ALA A 1116 15.97 -7.26 -19.89
CA ALA A 1116 14.73 -6.93 -19.21
C ALA A 1116 13.83 -6.00 -20.05
N VAL A 1117 14.40 -4.93 -20.63
CA VAL A 1117 13.70 -3.98 -21.51
C VAL A 1117 13.16 -4.68 -22.75
N SER A 1118 13.96 -5.55 -23.39
CA SER A 1118 13.52 -6.33 -24.54
C SER A 1118 12.34 -7.26 -24.20
N VAL A 1119 12.43 -7.98 -23.07
CA VAL A 1119 11.38 -8.89 -22.61
C VAL A 1119 10.09 -8.12 -22.30
N VAL A 1120 10.19 -6.98 -21.60
CA VAL A 1120 9.01 -6.15 -21.30
C VAL A 1120 8.40 -5.61 -22.60
N ALA A 1121 9.20 -5.16 -23.57
CA ALA A 1121 8.70 -4.67 -24.84
C ALA A 1121 8.06 -5.78 -25.70
N GLU A 1122 8.54 -7.02 -25.60
CA GLU A 1122 7.89 -8.17 -26.22
C GLU A 1122 6.57 -8.52 -25.53
N ALA A 1123 6.56 -8.59 -24.19
CA ALA A 1123 5.35 -8.81 -23.41
C ALA A 1123 4.28 -7.74 -23.63
N GLU A 1124 4.68 -6.46 -23.69
CA GLU A 1124 3.80 -5.33 -24.02
C GLU A 1124 3.18 -5.50 -25.41
N ARG A 1125 3.97 -5.91 -26.42
CA ARG A 1125 3.46 -6.17 -27.78
C ARG A 1125 2.49 -7.35 -27.81
N GLU A 1126 2.82 -8.45 -27.14
CA GLU A 1126 1.96 -9.63 -27.09
C GLU A 1126 0.64 -9.35 -26.35
N LEU A 1127 0.69 -8.68 -25.20
CA LEU A 1127 -0.51 -8.23 -24.50
C LEU A 1127 -1.34 -7.25 -25.31
N SER A 1128 -0.70 -6.30 -26.01
CA SER A 1128 -1.40 -5.34 -26.85
C SER A 1128 -2.17 -6.03 -27.99
N LYS A 1129 -1.55 -7.03 -28.63
CA LYS A 1129 -2.24 -7.89 -29.62
C LYS A 1129 -3.36 -8.70 -28.98
N HIS A 1130 -3.15 -9.23 -27.77
CA HIS A 1130 -4.16 -10.01 -27.05
C HIS A 1130 -5.37 -9.15 -26.67
N VAL A 1131 -5.13 -7.91 -26.22
CA VAL A 1131 -6.17 -6.88 -25.99
C VAL A 1131 -6.95 -6.62 -27.26
N ASP A 1132 -6.28 -6.39 -28.40
CA ASP A 1132 -6.97 -6.19 -29.69
C ASP A 1132 -7.82 -7.38 -30.10
N ALA A 1133 -7.28 -8.60 -29.98
CA ALA A 1133 -7.97 -9.82 -30.34
C ALA A 1133 -9.22 -10.05 -29.46
N ARG A 1134 -9.06 -9.92 -28.14
CA ARG A 1134 -10.15 -10.11 -27.17
C ARG A 1134 -11.20 -9.01 -27.24
N LEU A 1135 -10.81 -7.76 -27.46
CA LEU A 1135 -11.78 -6.68 -27.66
C LEU A 1135 -12.56 -6.85 -28.97
N LYS A 1136 -11.97 -7.46 -30.00
CA LYS A 1136 -12.69 -7.80 -31.23
C LYS A 1136 -13.69 -8.95 -31.03
N GLU A 1137 -13.35 -9.95 -30.22
CA GLU A 1137 -14.30 -10.99 -29.81
C GLU A 1137 -15.43 -10.38 -28.95
N MET A 1138 -15.07 -9.52 -28.00
CA MET A 1138 -16.04 -8.85 -27.12
C MET A 1138 -16.96 -7.91 -27.89
N ASP A 1139 -16.46 -7.19 -28.90
CA ASP A 1139 -17.28 -6.34 -29.77
C ASP A 1139 -18.49 -7.12 -30.33
N GLN A 1140 -18.29 -8.37 -30.74
CA GLN A 1140 -19.38 -9.23 -31.22
C GLN A 1140 -20.39 -9.58 -30.12
N HIS A 1141 -19.91 -9.99 -28.94
CA HIS A 1141 -20.78 -10.35 -27.82
C HIS A 1141 -21.59 -9.15 -27.30
N VAL A 1142 -20.97 -7.97 -27.25
CA VAL A 1142 -21.59 -6.73 -26.78
C VAL A 1142 -22.60 -6.21 -27.78
N ARG A 1143 -22.24 -6.20 -29.07
CA ARG A 1143 -23.18 -5.89 -30.14
C ARG A 1143 -24.36 -6.85 -30.13
N HIS A 1144 -24.11 -8.14 -29.94
CA HIS A 1144 -25.19 -9.13 -29.83
C HIS A 1144 -26.07 -8.85 -28.62
N ALA A 1145 -25.51 -8.59 -27.44
CA ALA A 1145 -26.27 -8.27 -26.24
C ALA A 1145 -27.14 -7.00 -26.40
N PHE A 1146 -26.58 -5.92 -26.98
CA PHE A 1146 -27.35 -4.71 -27.28
C PHE A 1146 -28.40 -4.93 -28.37
N LYS A 1147 -28.05 -5.68 -29.43
CA LYS A 1147 -28.97 -6.05 -30.51
C LYS A 1147 -30.12 -6.88 -29.98
N ASP A 1148 -29.84 -7.84 -29.12
CA ASP A 1148 -30.86 -8.70 -28.53
C ASP A 1148 -31.76 -7.88 -27.61
N ALA A 1149 -31.19 -6.95 -26.81
CA ALA A 1149 -31.96 -6.03 -25.99
C ALA A 1149 -32.87 -5.12 -26.81
N LEU A 1150 -32.37 -4.54 -27.90
CA LEU A 1150 -33.16 -3.69 -28.79
C LEU A 1150 -34.17 -4.48 -29.63
N THR A 1151 -33.84 -5.71 -30.05
CA THR A 1151 -34.76 -6.60 -30.79
C THR A 1151 -35.90 -7.05 -29.89
N TYR A 1152 -35.59 -7.42 -28.64
CA TYR A 1152 -36.60 -7.71 -27.63
C TYR A 1152 -37.50 -6.49 -27.39
N GLU A 1153 -36.89 -5.30 -27.24
CA GLU A 1153 -37.63 -4.05 -27.06
C GLU A 1153 -38.50 -3.69 -28.28
N GLN A 1154 -38.02 -3.95 -29.49
CA GLN A 1154 -38.79 -3.78 -30.72
C GLN A 1154 -39.98 -4.74 -30.78
N HIS A 1155 -39.76 -6.03 -30.54
CA HIS A 1155 -40.82 -7.05 -30.55
C HIS A 1155 -41.88 -6.77 -29.48
N ARG A 1156 -41.44 -6.24 -28.35
CA ARG A 1156 -42.30 -5.77 -27.26
C ARG A 1156 -43.21 -4.64 -27.70
N TYR A 1157 -42.70 -3.62 -28.39
CA TYR A 1157 -43.53 -2.56 -28.96
C TYR A 1157 -44.47 -3.04 -30.07
N GLU A 1158 -44.04 -3.99 -30.92
CA GLU A 1158 -44.89 -4.62 -31.95
C GLU A 1158 -46.10 -5.33 -31.33
N THR A 1159 -45.85 -6.15 -30.30
CA THR A 1159 -46.88 -6.89 -29.57
C THR A 1159 -47.88 -5.94 -28.91
N LEU A 1160 -47.41 -4.82 -28.35
CA LEU A 1160 -48.26 -3.79 -27.76
C LEU A 1160 -49.12 -3.03 -28.78
N THR A 1161 -48.66 -2.91 -30.04
CA THR A 1161 -49.44 -2.26 -31.12
C THR A 1161 -50.50 -3.15 -31.76
N ASP A 1162 -50.31 -4.47 -31.76
CA ASP A 1162 -51.17 -5.44 -32.48
C ASP A 1162 -52.36 -5.99 -31.66
N GLY A 1163 -52.39 -5.78 -30.34
CA GLY A 1163 -53.54 -6.13 -29.51
C GLY A 1163 -53.28 -5.98 -28.01
N SER A 1164 -54.34 -5.66 -27.24
CA SER A 1164 -54.26 -5.55 -25.79
C SER A 1164 -54.12 -6.92 -25.14
N ASP A 1165 -52.99 -7.16 -24.47
CA ASP A 1165 -52.86 -8.29 -23.55
C ASP A 1165 -53.77 -8.02 -22.33
N ALA A 1166 -54.95 -8.65 -22.31
CA ALA A 1166 -56.09 -8.29 -21.46
C ALA A 1166 -55.87 -8.50 -19.95
N ASP A 1167 -54.72 -9.05 -19.54
CA ASP A 1167 -54.41 -9.42 -18.16
C ASP A 1167 -53.22 -8.65 -17.55
N LEU A 1168 -52.66 -7.64 -18.23
CA LEU A 1168 -51.58 -6.81 -17.66
C LEU A 1168 -52.03 -6.04 -16.42
N LEU A 1169 -53.29 -5.59 -16.37
CA LEU A 1169 -53.84 -4.89 -15.22
C LEU A 1169 -53.92 -5.80 -13.97
N ALA A 1170 -54.21 -7.09 -14.19
CA ALA A 1170 -54.26 -8.10 -13.13
C ALA A 1170 -52.84 -8.41 -12.62
N LEU A 1171 -51.87 -8.59 -13.53
CA LEU A 1171 -50.46 -8.79 -13.17
C LEU A 1171 -49.88 -7.57 -12.44
N TYR A 1172 -50.17 -6.36 -12.89
CA TYR A 1172 -49.80 -5.12 -12.20
C TYR A 1172 -50.38 -5.05 -10.79
N GLY A 1173 -51.64 -5.47 -10.61
CA GLY A 1173 -52.26 -5.60 -9.31
C GLY A 1173 -51.47 -6.52 -8.37
N LYS A 1174 -51.14 -7.73 -8.83
CA LYS A 1174 -50.36 -8.72 -8.08
C LYS A 1174 -48.94 -8.23 -7.75
N LEU A 1175 -48.21 -7.68 -8.73
CA LEU A 1175 -46.85 -7.14 -8.52
C LEU A 1175 -46.86 -5.95 -7.55
N LYS A 1176 -47.87 -5.08 -7.66
CA LYS A 1176 -48.02 -3.92 -6.78
C LYS A 1176 -48.40 -4.31 -5.35
N GLU A 1177 -49.17 -5.38 -5.19
CA GLU A 1177 -49.51 -5.96 -3.89
C GLU A 1177 -48.27 -6.57 -3.24
N ALA A 1178 -47.50 -7.38 -3.98
CA ALA A 1178 -46.23 -7.94 -3.52
C ALA A 1178 -45.18 -6.89 -3.12
N ILE A 1179 -45.14 -5.72 -3.79
CA ILE A 1179 -44.25 -4.60 -3.39
C ILE A 1179 -44.81 -3.78 -2.20
N LYS A 1180 -46.14 -3.82 -1.96
CA LYS A 1180 -46.78 -3.07 -0.88
C LYS A 1180 -46.60 -3.73 0.49
N GLU A 1181 -46.49 -5.05 0.52
CA GLU A 1181 -46.24 -5.83 1.73
C GLU A 1181 -44.80 -5.69 2.24
N THR A 1182 -43.88 -5.14 1.43
CA THR A 1182 -42.44 -5.04 1.71
C THR A 1182 -42.01 -3.82 2.58
N LYS A 1183 -42.93 -3.24 3.36
CA LYS A 1183 -42.78 -1.88 3.92
C LYS A 1183 -42.59 -1.79 5.43
#